data_AF-A0A179HMU1-F1
#
_entry.id   AF-A0A179HMU1-F1
#
_cell.length_a   1.000
_cell.length_b   1.000
_cell.length_c   1.000
_cell.angle_alpha   90.00
_cell.angle_beta   90.00
_cell.angle_gamma   90.00
#
_symmetry.space_group_name_H-M   'P 1'
#
loop_
_entity.id
_entity.type
_entity.pdbx_description
1 polymer ?
#
loop_
_entity_poly.entity_id
_entity_poly.type
_entity_poly.pdbx_seq_one_letter_code
_entity_poly.pdbx_strand_id
1 'polypeptide(L)'
;MLRPDLILLPSPGPDTPAIIVPPAPGTATGTVQLSYRRLDGLVLHAQESLARLGIAAGSRVAVALPNGPEFVVVFLALARQRAVVVPLNPDAKEAEQKQMLRRLQPRCAIVPDDEFRRPMTDASTALGIPVILCTWGDDVQQVLLRHDAQGHTPISSAAVVTPEEVRPDDVVLLHYTSGTTGLPKAVGLTHAGILASVRILVEAHSLLPTDRAMIVAPFFHVGGTCNFWHQFRDLGATWYHAVPTMHRLLLSFPRPVEGLSIRFARSGGSILEGYGMTETVQAVFCNRLDGSSRLPGHFPVPDELEVKIRVPDGNESFQLTSVPGCTGEVCVRGPCVISGYLDDPETNANSFHDDFFRTGDLGSLRADGRLHITGRTKDMINKGGEKISPLDIEHIVLAHEGVQEVACFKVADDTYGEDIDSTQILSSSRPAPVRLPTQQPDAAMSHLYPKADTLRGSVYSPMGRPTPLQARPELYGAFSIVDNAKDKAHKIGDEATKEFEKVSAKAQAKAGKIELYTGKYYAACTFGGMLACGLTHTAVTPLDLVKTRRQVDSKLYTSNFQAWGKIYRAEGLRGIFTGWSPTFFGYSAQGAFKYGWYEYFKKTYSDMAGPEAAYKYKTGLYLAASASAEFLADIALCPFEAVKVRMQGVIPNPYTGTLHGISTVRGKEGWAGLYKGLYPLWGRQIPYTMMKFASFETIVEKIYDRLPGQKSDYGKAAQTGVSFTGGYLAGILCAIVSHPADVMVSKLNAYREPGEAFGSAMGRIYKDIGFGGLWNGLPVRIVMIGTLTGLQWMIYDYFKIFMGLPTTGGPPPPAAEQK
;
A
#
# COMPACT_ATOMS: atom_id res chain seq x y z
N MET A 1 -38.52 -4.06 30.41
CA MET A 1 -39.41 -3.46 29.39
C MET A 1 -38.54 -2.65 28.44
N LEU A 2 -38.72 -2.78 27.13
CA LEU A 2 -38.07 -1.86 26.19
C LEU A 2 -38.67 -0.46 26.36
N ARG A 3 -37.83 0.57 26.23
CA ARG A 3 -38.28 1.96 26.28
C ARG A 3 -39.24 2.23 25.09
N PRO A 4 -40.45 2.79 25.29
CA PRO A 4 -41.44 2.93 24.20
C PRO A 4 -40.93 3.74 23.00
N ASP A 5 -40.09 4.74 23.27
CA ASP A 5 -39.36 5.59 22.32
C ASP A 5 -38.35 4.82 21.44
N LEU A 6 -38.03 3.57 21.76
CA LEU A 6 -37.13 2.70 20.99
C LEU A 6 -37.88 1.60 20.20
N ILE A 7 -39.21 1.58 20.23
CA ILE A 7 -40.02 0.58 19.51
C ILE A 7 -40.13 1.00 18.03
N LEU A 8 -39.30 0.39 17.19
CA LEU A 8 -39.24 0.66 15.74
C LEU A 8 -40.46 0.11 14.98
N LEU A 9 -40.99 -1.02 15.44
CA LEU A 9 -42.19 -1.68 14.91
C LEU A 9 -42.94 -2.33 16.08
N PRO A 10 -44.29 -2.43 16.02
CA PRO A 10 -45.05 -3.22 16.99
C PRO A 10 -44.51 -4.65 17.10
N SER A 11 -44.40 -5.19 18.32
CA SER A 11 -43.90 -6.56 18.49
C SER A 11 -44.83 -7.56 17.81
N PRO A 12 -44.33 -8.47 16.94
CA PRO A 12 -45.14 -9.51 16.31
C PRO A 12 -45.47 -10.68 17.27
N GLY A 13 -45.23 -10.51 18.57
CA GLY A 13 -45.37 -11.54 19.60
C GLY A 13 -44.05 -12.26 19.93
N PRO A 14 -43.85 -12.68 21.19
CA PRO A 14 -42.57 -13.25 21.66
C PRO A 14 -42.24 -14.61 21.02
N ASP A 15 -43.25 -15.36 20.61
CA ASP A 15 -43.09 -16.73 20.07
C ASP A 15 -42.99 -16.76 18.53
N THR A 16 -43.12 -15.60 17.87
CA THR A 16 -42.91 -15.46 16.43
C THR A 16 -41.43 -15.68 16.06
N PRO A 17 -41.13 -16.37 14.93
CA PRO A 17 -39.75 -16.55 14.47
C PRO A 17 -39.02 -15.22 14.26
N ALA A 18 -37.86 -15.08 14.89
CA ALA A 18 -36.92 -13.97 14.73
C ALA A 18 -35.77 -14.33 13.77
N ILE A 19 -35.31 -15.58 13.81
CA ILE A 19 -34.27 -16.12 12.92
C ILE A 19 -34.76 -17.42 12.32
N ILE A 20 -34.59 -17.58 11.00
CA ILE A 20 -34.86 -18.81 10.26
C ILE A 20 -33.59 -19.15 9.50
N VAL A 21 -32.96 -20.28 9.83
CA VAL A 21 -31.75 -20.76 9.17
C VAL A 21 -32.16 -21.86 8.18
N PRO A 22 -32.04 -21.65 6.86
CA PRO A 22 -32.33 -22.68 5.89
C PRO A 22 -31.32 -23.85 6.02
N PRO A 23 -31.74 -25.08 5.65
CA PRO A 23 -30.83 -26.22 5.65
C PRO A 23 -29.69 -26.02 4.65
N ALA A 24 -28.49 -26.50 5.00
CA ALA A 24 -27.35 -26.44 4.08
C ALA A 24 -27.58 -27.40 2.89
N PRO A 25 -27.17 -27.03 1.66
CA PRO A 25 -27.34 -27.90 0.50
C PRO A 25 -26.64 -29.25 0.70
N GLY A 26 -27.42 -30.35 0.59
CA GLY A 26 -26.90 -31.71 0.75
C GLY A 26 -26.80 -32.25 2.18
N THR A 27 -27.23 -31.49 3.20
CA THR A 27 -27.28 -31.98 4.59
C THR A 27 -28.68 -32.47 5.00
N ALA A 28 -28.74 -33.45 5.90
CA ALA A 28 -30.00 -33.99 6.44
C ALA A 28 -30.59 -33.18 7.61
N THR A 29 -29.92 -32.10 8.03
CA THR A 29 -30.40 -31.18 9.07
C THR A 29 -31.59 -30.36 8.58
N GLY A 30 -32.63 -30.24 9.41
CA GLY A 30 -33.82 -29.46 9.10
C GLY A 30 -33.61 -27.95 9.24
N THR A 31 -34.61 -27.17 8.81
CA THR A 31 -34.65 -25.71 9.03
C THR A 31 -34.67 -25.39 10.53
N VAL A 32 -33.69 -24.64 11.02
CA VAL A 32 -33.68 -24.17 12.41
C VAL A 32 -34.47 -22.86 12.51
N GLN A 33 -35.37 -22.76 13.49
CA GLN A 33 -36.13 -21.54 13.76
C GLN A 33 -35.98 -21.12 15.23
N LEU A 34 -35.64 -19.86 15.46
CA LEU A 34 -35.53 -19.27 16.79
C LEU A 34 -36.58 -18.17 16.92
N SER A 35 -37.45 -18.25 17.92
CA SER A 35 -38.41 -17.18 18.24
C SER A 35 -37.72 -15.97 18.90
N TYR A 36 -38.37 -14.80 18.90
CA TYR A 36 -37.86 -13.62 19.62
C TYR A 36 -37.55 -13.93 21.10
N ARG A 37 -38.41 -14.68 21.78
CA ARG A 37 -38.22 -15.14 23.17
C ARG A 37 -36.98 -16.02 23.32
N ARG A 38 -36.76 -16.97 22.41
CA ARG A 38 -35.59 -17.85 22.45
C ARG A 38 -34.31 -17.06 22.15
N LEU A 39 -34.34 -16.16 21.17
CA LEU A 39 -33.21 -15.31 20.81
C LEU A 39 -32.78 -14.40 21.98
N ASP A 40 -33.72 -13.73 22.66
CA ASP A 40 -33.41 -12.90 23.82
C ASP A 40 -32.76 -13.71 24.95
N GLY A 41 -33.29 -14.90 25.27
CA GLY A 41 -32.69 -15.81 26.24
C GLY A 41 -31.28 -16.29 25.85
N LEU A 42 -31.03 -16.56 24.57
CA LEU A 42 -29.70 -16.92 24.06
C LEU A 42 -28.71 -15.76 24.15
N VAL A 43 -29.16 -14.54 23.84
CA VAL A 43 -28.35 -13.31 23.94
C VAL A 43 -27.97 -13.01 25.38
N LEU A 44 -28.90 -13.19 26.33
CA LEU A 44 -28.63 -13.05 27.77
C LEU A 44 -27.58 -14.08 28.25
N HIS A 45 -27.73 -15.35 27.89
CA HIS A 45 -26.78 -16.39 28.30
C HIS A 45 -25.38 -16.21 27.67
N ALA A 46 -25.33 -15.78 26.42
CA ALA A 46 -24.08 -15.43 25.75
C ALA A 46 -23.43 -14.19 26.41
N GLN A 47 -24.21 -13.18 26.81
CA GLN A 47 -23.72 -12.00 27.54
C GLN A 47 -23.07 -12.40 28.87
N GLU A 48 -23.74 -13.22 29.69
CA GLU A 48 -23.19 -13.76 30.95
C GLU A 48 -21.90 -14.54 30.74
N SER A 49 -21.78 -15.24 29.60
CA SER A 49 -20.59 -16.01 29.25
C SER A 49 -19.44 -15.09 28.81
N LEU A 50 -19.70 -14.06 28.01
CA LEU A 50 -18.72 -13.02 27.64
C LEU A 50 -18.22 -12.24 28.88
N ALA A 51 -19.12 -11.90 29.80
CA ALA A 51 -18.81 -11.27 31.09
C ALA A 51 -17.87 -12.14 31.95
N ARG A 52 -18.14 -13.45 32.04
CA ARG A 52 -17.27 -14.42 32.74
C ARG A 52 -15.92 -14.62 32.07
N LEU A 53 -15.85 -14.48 30.74
CA LEU A 53 -14.60 -14.50 29.95
C LEU A 53 -13.84 -13.16 30.00
N GLY A 54 -14.29 -12.18 30.79
CA GLY A 54 -13.57 -10.92 31.01
C GLY A 54 -13.73 -9.89 29.89
N ILE A 55 -14.85 -9.93 29.15
CA ILE A 55 -15.22 -8.91 28.16
C ILE A 55 -15.99 -7.79 28.86
N ALA A 56 -15.41 -6.59 28.85
CA ALA A 56 -15.96 -5.38 29.46
C ALA A 56 -16.48 -4.39 28.40
N ALA A 57 -17.25 -3.38 28.85
CA ALA A 57 -17.64 -2.25 28.02
C ALA A 57 -16.41 -1.60 27.34
N GLY A 58 -16.54 -1.22 26.08
CA GLY A 58 -15.45 -0.69 25.25
C GLY A 58 -14.42 -1.73 24.76
N SER A 59 -14.53 -3.01 25.15
CA SER A 59 -13.62 -4.05 24.64
C SER A 59 -13.80 -4.24 23.14
N ARG A 60 -12.73 -4.05 22.36
CA ARG A 60 -12.70 -4.40 20.93
C ARG A 60 -12.61 -5.91 20.78
N VAL A 61 -13.60 -6.54 20.17
CA VAL A 61 -13.68 -7.99 19.98
C VAL A 61 -13.73 -8.30 18.49
N ALA A 62 -12.68 -8.95 17.98
CA ALA A 62 -12.68 -9.46 16.61
C ALA A 62 -13.62 -10.67 16.52
N VAL A 63 -14.52 -10.71 15.55
CA VAL A 63 -15.47 -11.82 15.35
C VAL A 63 -15.32 -12.34 13.93
N ALA A 64 -14.74 -13.53 13.79
CA ALA A 64 -14.59 -14.24 12.52
C ALA A 64 -15.42 -15.53 12.58
N LEU A 65 -16.74 -15.36 12.58
CA LEU A 65 -17.73 -16.45 12.54
C LEU A 65 -18.42 -16.45 11.16
N PRO A 66 -18.76 -17.63 10.61
CA PRO A 66 -19.57 -17.73 9.40
C PRO A 66 -21.01 -17.22 9.64
N ASN A 67 -21.78 -17.08 8.56
CA ASN A 67 -23.20 -16.77 8.67
C ASN A 67 -23.97 -17.91 9.35
N GLY A 68 -24.40 -17.67 10.59
CA GLY A 68 -25.16 -18.64 11.39
C GLY A 68 -25.84 -17.98 12.59
N PRO A 69 -26.65 -18.74 13.35
CA PRO A 69 -27.26 -18.26 14.59
C PRO A 69 -26.20 -17.85 15.63
N GLU A 70 -25.01 -18.46 15.62
CA GLU A 70 -23.87 -18.11 16.46
C GLU A 70 -23.44 -16.65 16.26
N PHE A 71 -23.25 -16.22 14.99
CA PHE A 71 -22.88 -14.84 14.68
C PHE A 71 -23.90 -13.86 15.25
N VAL A 72 -25.20 -14.11 15.03
CA VAL A 72 -26.27 -13.19 15.47
C VAL A 72 -26.35 -13.12 17.00
N VAL A 73 -26.30 -14.27 17.68
CA VAL A 73 -26.33 -14.32 19.15
C VAL A 73 -25.09 -13.65 19.75
N VAL A 74 -23.89 -13.94 19.23
CA VAL A 74 -22.63 -13.34 19.72
C VAL A 74 -22.59 -11.84 19.44
N PHE A 75 -23.01 -11.38 18.26
CA PHE A 75 -23.10 -9.96 17.92
C PHE A 75 -24.01 -9.21 18.89
N LEU A 76 -25.24 -9.71 19.09
CA LEU A 76 -26.22 -9.07 19.98
C LEU A 76 -25.78 -9.13 21.45
N ALA A 77 -25.11 -10.20 21.86
CA ALA A 77 -24.59 -10.34 23.22
C ALA A 77 -23.41 -9.39 23.50
N LEU A 78 -22.47 -9.23 22.55
CA LEU A 78 -21.39 -8.24 22.63
C LEU A 78 -21.94 -6.82 22.64
N ALA A 79 -22.91 -6.51 21.77
CA ALA A 79 -23.60 -5.23 21.74
C ALA A 79 -24.28 -4.92 23.08
N ARG A 80 -24.98 -5.90 23.66
CA ARG A 80 -25.60 -5.78 24.98
C ARG A 80 -24.57 -5.68 26.13
N GLN A 81 -23.39 -6.27 25.95
CA GLN A 81 -22.22 -6.12 26.84
C GLN A 81 -21.45 -4.81 26.62
N ARG A 82 -21.92 -3.93 25.72
CA ARG A 82 -21.30 -2.64 25.36
C ARG A 82 -19.88 -2.80 24.81
N ALA A 83 -19.58 -3.96 24.24
CA ALA A 83 -18.32 -4.25 23.56
C ALA A 83 -18.39 -3.79 22.10
N VAL A 84 -17.23 -3.42 21.55
CA VAL A 84 -17.09 -3.02 20.15
C VAL A 84 -16.91 -4.28 19.31
N VAL A 85 -17.96 -4.69 18.58
CA VAL A 85 -17.91 -5.81 17.65
C VAL A 85 -17.13 -5.42 16.41
N VAL A 86 -16.17 -6.25 16.01
CA VAL A 86 -15.36 -6.04 14.80
C VAL A 86 -15.51 -7.28 13.92
N PRO A 87 -16.53 -7.33 13.05
CA PRO A 87 -16.73 -8.49 12.17
C PRO A 87 -15.63 -8.56 11.13
N LEU A 88 -14.95 -9.71 11.07
CA LEU A 88 -13.88 -10.01 10.13
C LEU A 88 -14.30 -11.20 9.26
N ASN A 89 -13.82 -11.22 8.01
CA ASN A 89 -14.07 -12.33 7.10
C ASN A 89 -13.42 -13.63 7.65
N PRO A 90 -14.17 -14.70 7.97
CA PRO A 90 -13.61 -15.97 8.41
C PRO A 90 -12.76 -16.65 7.32
N ASP A 91 -13.06 -16.43 6.03
CA ASP A 91 -12.34 -17.01 4.90
C ASP A 91 -11.03 -16.28 4.56
N ALA A 92 -10.70 -15.19 5.26
CA ALA A 92 -9.47 -14.43 5.02
C ALA A 92 -8.22 -15.18 5.55
N LYS A 93 -7.13 -15.09 4.80
CA LYS A 93 -5.87 -15.83 5.04
C LYS A 93 -5.13 -15.31 6.26
N GLU A 94 -4.27 -16.13 6.87
CA GLU A 94 -3.51 -15.78 8.09
C GLU A 94 -2.83 -14.40 7.98
N ALA A 95 -2.20 -14.10 6.84
CA ALA A 95 -1.53 -12.82 6.61
C ALA A 95 -2.48 -11.60 6.69
N GLU A 96 -3.72 -11.74 6.19
CA GLU A 96 -4.75 -10.70 6.20
C GLU A 96 -5.32 -10.54 7.62
N GLN A 97 -5.66 -11.65 8.27
CA GLN A 97 -6.11 -11.66 9.67
C GLN A 97 -5.06 -11.00 10.58
N LYS A 98 -3.80 -11.40 10.46
CA LYS A 98 -2.66 -10.89 11.23
C LYS A 98 -2.41 -9.40 10.99
N GLN A 99 -2.61 -8.91 9.76
CA GLN A 99 -2.52 -7.48 9.47
C GLN A 99 -3.64 -6.70 10.15
N MET A 100 -4.88 -7.21 10.12
CA MET A 100 -6.02 -6.58 10.77
C MET A 100 -5.87 -6.59 12.30
N LEU A 101 -5.57 -7.75 12.89
CA LEU A 101 -5.37 -7.93 14.33
C LEU A 101 -4.27 -7.02 14.90
N ARG A 102 -3.12 -6.88 14.21
CA ARG A 102 -2.04 -5.95 14.58
C ARG A 102 -2.51 -4.51 14.74
N ARG A 103 -3.43 -4.09 13.87
CA ARG A 103 -3.96 -2.73 13.87
C ARG A 103 -5.07 -2.54 14.89
N LEU A 104 -5.98 -3.50 14.96
CA LEU A 104 -7.15 -3.45 15.82
C LEU A 104 -6.77 -3.55 17.31
N GLN A 105 -5.72 -4.32 17.62
CA GLN A 105 -5.30 -4.69 18.98
C GLN A 105 -6.52 -5.10 19.85
N PRO A 106 -7.30 -6.11 19.42
CA PRO A 106 -8.51 -6.50 20.13
C PRO A 106 -8.20 -7.16 21.47
N ARG A 107 -9.17 -7.12 22.38
CA ARG A 107 -9.14 -7.84 23.67
C ARG A 107 -9.09 -9.36 23.45
N CYS A 108 -9.75 -9.85 22.40
CA CYS A 108 -9.72 -11.24 21.95
C CYS A 108 -10.26 -11.37 20.50
N ALA A 109 -10.05 -12.54 19.91
CA ALA A 109 -10.75 -12.99 18.71
C ALA A 109 -11.75 -14.10 19.04
N ILE A 110 -12.97 -14.04 18.49
CA ILE A 110 -13.98 -15.11 18.53
C ILE A 110 -13.99 -15.81 17.17
N VAL A 111 -13.84 -17.13 17.18
CA VAL A 111 -13.72 -18.00 15.99
C VAL A 111 -14.58 -19.26 16.14
N PRO A 112 -14.96 -19.95 15.05
CA PRO A 112 -15.62 -21.26 15.18
C PRO A 112 -14.68 -22.29 15.81
N ASP A 113 -15.22 -23.35 16.39
CA ASP A 113 -14.45 -24.47 16.97
C ASP A 113 -14.25 -25.64 15.99
N ASP A 114 -14.04 -25.33 14.72
CA ASP A 114 -13.81 -26.28 13.64
C ASP A 114 -12.47 -26.02 12.94
N GLU A 115 -12.22 -26.61 11.77
CA GLU A 115 -10.97 -26.42 11.04
C GLU A 115 -10.85 -25.05 10.36
N PHE A 116 -11.95 -24.32 10.13
CA PHE A 116 -11.95 -23.00 9.49
C PHE A 116 -11.30 -21.93 10.37
N ARG A 117 -11.15 -22.19 11.67
CA ARG A 117 -10.50 -21.27 12.62
C ARG A 117 -9.01 -21.02 12.38
N ARG A 118 -8.29 -21.95 11.75
CA ARG A 118 -6.81 -21.99 11.72
C ARG A 118 -6.19 -20.64 11.32
N PRO A 119 -6.58 -19.96 10.22
CA PRO A 119 -5.97 -18.70 9.80
C PRO A 119 -6.07 -17.58 10.84
N MET A 120 -7.20 -17.49 11.56
CA MET A 120 -7.40 -16.48 12.61
C MET A 120 -6.72 -16.89 13.92
N THR A 121 -6.74 -18.17 14.27
CA THR A 121 -6.06 -18.70 15.46
C THR A 121 -4.55 -18.48 15.33
N ASP A 122 -3.92 -18.92 14.23
CA ASP A 122 -2.47 -18.79 14.01
C ASP A 122 -2.02 -17.31 13.96
N ALA A 123 -2.85 -16.44 13.34
CA ALA A 123 -2.64 -15.00 13.35
C ALA A 123 -2.71 -14.40 14.77
N SER A 124 -3.62 -14.89 15.61
CA SER A 124 -3.75 -14.47 17.02
C SER A 124 -2.57 -14.97 17.86
N THR A 125 -2.13 -16.22 17.67
CA THR A 125 -0.96 -16.82 18.36
C THR A 125 0.29 -15.99 18.10
N ALA A 126 0.54 -15.65 16.84
CA ALA A 126 1.71 -14.88 16.44
C ALA A 126 1.70 -13.40 16.91
N LEU A 127 0.62 -12.96 17.57
CA LEU A 127 0.46 -11.62 18.14
C LEU A 127 0.17 -11.63 19.65
N GLY A 128 0.02 -12.80 20.28
CA GLY A 128 -0.34 -12.93 21.69
C GLY A 128 -1.78 -12.49 22.02
N ILE A 129 -2.69 -12.55 21.05
CA ILE A 129 -4.10 -12.17 21.22
C ILE A 129 -4.90 -13.39 21.73
N PRO A 130 -5.68 -13.28 22.82
CA PRO A 130 -6.49 -14.38 23.31
C PRO A 130 -7.57 -14.81 22.31
N VAL A 131 -7.80 -16.12 22.20
CA VAL A 131 -8.83 -16.72 21.34
C VAL A 131 -9.96 -17.31 22.18
N ILE A 132 -11.20 -17.04 21.77
CA ILE A 132 -12.42 -17.66 22.26
C ILE A 132 -13.00 -18.52 21.13
N LEU A 133 -13.20 -19.80 21.40
CA LEU A 133 -13.86 -20.74 20.52
C LEU A 133 -15.37 -20.67 20.74
N CYS A 134 -16.12 -20.68 19.64
CA CYS A 134 -17.57 -20.59 19.60
C CYS A 134 -18.15 -21.82 18.91
N THR A 135 -19.14 -22.47 19.54
CA THR A 135 -19.93 -23.55 18.92
C THR A 135 -21.41 -23.36 19.15
N TRP A 136 -22.22 -23.91 18.24
CA TRP A 136 -23.56 -24.34 18.58
C TRP A 136 -23.51 -25.68 19.34
N GLY A 137 -24.06 -25.73 20.55
CA GLY A 137 -24.23 -26.98 21.28
C GLY A 137 -25.56 -27.62 20.90
N ASP A 138 -25.56 -28.66 20.06
CA ASP A 138 -26.79 -29.26 19.52
C ASP A 138 -27.75 -29.78 20.61
N ASP A 139 -27.24 -30.42 21.66
CA ASP A 139 -28.07 -30.95 22.76
C ASP A 139 -28.79 -29.87 23.57
N VAL A 140 -28.21 -28.66 23.61
CA VAL A 140 -28.66 -27.52 24.44
C VAL A 140 -29.23 -26.37 23.60
N GLN A 141 -29.13 -26.48 22.27
CA GLN A 141 -29.55 -25.49 21.26
C GLN A 141 -29.14 -24.06 21.61
N GLN A 142 -27.88 -23.88 22.02
CA GLN A 142 -27.33 -22.60 22.48
C GLN A 142 -25.87 -22.42 22.05
N VAL A 143 -25.43 -21.16 22.01
CA VAL A 143 -24.02 -20.82 21.81
C VAL A 143 -23.21 -21.16 23.05
N LEU A 144 -22.11 -21.89 22.86
CA LEU A 144 -21.10 -22.18 23.88
C LEU A 144 -19.83 -21.40 23.54
N LEU A 145 -19.31 -20.66 24.53
CA LEU A 145 -18.08 -19.88 24.41
C LEU A 145 -17.03 -20.42 25.39
N ARG A 146 -15.85 -20.76 24.89
CA ARG A 146 -14.74 -21.30 25.70
C ARG A 146 -13.40 -20.70 25.29
N HIS A 147 -12.45 -20.61 26.21
CA HIS A 147 -11.07 -20.28 25.84
C HIS A 147 -10.45 -21.40 25.00
N ASP A 148 -9.64 -21.01 24.01
CA ASP A 148 -8.71 -21.96 23.37
C ASP A 148 -7.64 -22.40 24.37
N ALA A 149 -7.62 -23.69 24.68
CA ALA A 149 -6.66 -24.30 25.60
C ALA A 149 -5.33 -24.67 24.95
N GLN A 150 -5.19 -24.55 23.61
CA GLN A 150 -4.07 -25.15 22.87
C GLN A 150 -2.95 -24.17 22.48
N GLY A 151 -3.04 -22.86 22.76
CA GLY A 151 -1.97 -21.93 22.36
C GLY A 151 -1.82 -20.57 23.05
N HIS A 152 -2.69 -20.16 23.99
CA HIS A 152 -2.84 -18.73 24.29
C HIS A 152 -2.79 -18.32 25.78
N THR A 153 -2.25 -17.12 26.02
CA THR A 153 -2.40 -16.37 27.26
C THR A 153 -3.89 -16.21 27.60
N PRO A 154 -4.36 -16.56 28.80
CA PRO A 154 -5.74 -16.30 29.21
C PRO A 154 -6.08 -14.82 29.09
N ILE A 155 -7.36 -14.50 28.85
CA ILE A 155 -7.83 -13.12 29.05
C ILE A 155 -7.57 -12.79 30.53
N SER A 156 -6.63 -11.86 30.77
CA SER A 156 -6.13 -11.58 32.11
C SER A 156 -7.29 -11.32 33.07
N SER A 157 -7.37 -12.13 34.13
CA SER A 157 -8.50 -12.25 35.03
C SER A 157 -8.60 -11.06 36.00
N ALA A 158 -8.94 -9.89 35.45
CA ALA A 158 -9.74 -8.93 36.19
C ALA A 158 -11.09 -9.59 36.55
N ALA A 159 -11.67 -9.18 37.68
CA ALA A 159 -12.88 -9.80 38.22
C ALA A 159 -14.04 -9.86 37.20
N VAL A 160 -14.93 -10.86 37.37
CA VAL A 160 -16.13 -11.06 36.53
C VAL A 160 -16.83 -9.72 36.30
N VAL A 161 -16.95 -9.33 35.04
CA VAL A 161 -17.47 -8.00 34.70
C VAL A 161 -18.99 -8.02 34.84
N THR A 162 -19.54 -7.18 35.71
CA THR A 162 -20.99 -7.04 35.83
C THR A 162 -21.57 -6.37 34.56
N PRO A 163 -22.65 -6.92 33.97
CA PRO A 163 -23.39 -6.24 32.91
C PRO A 163 -23.84 -4.83 33.34
N GLU A 164 -23.53 -3.82 32.53
CA GLU A 164 -23.98 -2.44 32.71
C GLU A 164 -25.13 -2.10 31.74
N GLU A 165 -25.89 -1.04 32.04
CA GLU A 165 -26.91 -0.52 31.12
C GLU A 165 -26.27 0.06 29.84
N VAL A 166 -26.80 -0.35 28.68
CA VAL A 166 -26.35 0.07 27.35
C VAL A 166 -26.61 1.57 27.15
N ARG A 167 -25.59 2.31 26.68
CA ARG A 167 -25.71 3.75 26.39
C ARG A 167 -25.90 3.97 24.88
N PRO A 168 -26.75 4.92 24.45
CA PRO A 168 -26.98 5.18 23.02
C PRO A 168 -25.70 5.52 22.24
N ASP A 169 -24.77 6.23 22.89
CA ASP A 169 -23.53 6.73 22.28
C ASP A 169 -22.36 5.73 22.36
N ASP A 170 -22.53 4.56 22.98
CA ASP A 170 -21.49 3.52 22.94
C ASP A 170 -21.30 3.06 21.49
N VAL A 171 -20.04 3.02 21.03
CA VAL A 171 -19.68 2.38 19.76
C VAL A 171 -19.87 0.88 19.90
N VAL A 172 -20.71 0.31 19.04
CA VAL A 172 -21.08 -1.11 19.08
C VAL A 172 -20.48 -1.90 17.91
N LEU A 173 -20.25 -1.24 16.78
CA LEU A 173 -19.80 -1.89 15.56
C LEU A 173 -18.67 -1.08 14.92
N LEU A 174 -17.53 -1.73 14.66
CA LEU A 174 -16.36 -1.12 14.03
C LEU A 174 -16.10 -1.77 12.67
N HIS A 175 -16.19 -0.98 11.61
CA HIS A 175 -15.81 -1.39 10.27
C HIS A 175 -14.56 -0.66 9.79
N TYR A 176 -13.79 -1.28 8.90
CA TYR A 176 -12.67 -0.61 8.24
C TYR A 176 -13.03 -0.24 6.80
N THR A 177 -13.02 1.04 6.46
CA THR A 177 -13.28 1.53 5.09
C THR A 177 -11.97 1.76 4.32
N SER A 178 -11.97 1.55 3.01
CA SER A 178 -10.82 1.81 2.14
C SER A 178 -10.68 3.31 1.86
N GLY A 179 -9.77 3.98 2.56
CA GLY A 179 -9.42 5.36 2.26
C GLY A 179 -8.79 5.51 0.87
N THR A 180 -9.44 6.26 -0.03
CA THR A 180 -8.95 6.53 -1.40
C THR A 180 -7.50 7.04 -1.45
N THR A 181 -7.03 7.69 -0.38
CA THR A 181 -5.70 8.32 -0.29
C THR A 181 -4.75 7.68 0.75
N GLY A 182 -5.11 6.59 1.44
CA GLY A 182 -4.31 6.13 2.59
C GLY A 182 -4.50 4.69 3.04
N LEU A 183 -4.14 4.42 4.30
CA LEU A 183 -4.47 3.20 5.03
C LEU A 183 -6.00 3.12 5.27
N PRO A 184 -6.59 1.92 5.49
CA PRO A 184 -8.02 1.81 5.83
C PRO A 184 -8.40 2.67 7.05
N LYS A 185 -9.62 3.17 7.17
CA LYS A 185 -10.05 4.01 8.31
C LYS A 185 -11.00 3.23 9.22
N ALA A 186 -10.91 3.45 10.53
CA ALA A 186 -11.72 2.74 11.53
C ALA A 186 -13.03 3.51 11.80
N VAL A 187 -14.14 3.04 11.24
CA VAL A 187 -15.48 3.67 11.34
C VAL A 187 -16.28 3.02 12.46
N GLY A 188 -16.48 3.74 13.57
CA GLY A 188 -17.26 3.29 14.71
C GLY A 188 -18.71 3.75 14.65
N LEU A 189 -19.64 2.78 14.66
CA LEU A 189 -21.08 3.01 14.63
C LEU A 189 -21.65 2.86 16.04
N THR A 190 -22.47 3.81 16.47
CA THR A 190 -23.10 3.82 17.79
C THR A 190 -24.47 3.12 17.78
N HIS A 191 -24.97 2.71 18.95
CA HIS A 191 -26.34 2.19 19.06
C HIS A 191 -27.39 3.19 18.56
N ALA A 192 -27.25 4.47 18.92
CA ALA A 192 -28.13 5.55 18.49
C ALA A 192 -28.18 5.68 16.97
N GLY A 193 -27.00 5.65 16.32
CA GLY A 193 -26.89 5.80 14.88
C GLY A 193 -27.45 4.62 14.09
N ILE A 194 -27.21 3.39 14.56
CA ILE A 194 -27.82 2.20 13.96
C ILE A 194 -29.35 2.27 14.09
N LEU A 195 -29.89 2.61 15.28
CA LEU A 195 -31.33 2.72 15.49
C LEU A 195 -31.98 3.82 14.63
N ALA A 196 -31.32 4.97 14.45
CA ALA A 196 -31.78 6.01 13.54
C ALA A 196 -31.80 5.55 12.09
N SER A 197 -30.73 4.89 11.64
CA SER A 197 -30.68 4.32 10.29
C SER A 197 -31.77 3.27 10.04
N VAL A 198 -32.11 2.43 11.03
CA VAL A 198 -33.20 1.46 10.91
C VAL A 198 -34.58 2.14 10.85
N ARG A 199 -34.82 3.25 11.57
CA ARG A 199 -36.08 4.03 11.43
C ARG A 199 -36.28 4.51 9.99
N ILE A 200 -35.26 5.15 9.42
CA ILE A 200 -35.26 5.64 8.04
C ILE A 200 -35.59 4.50 7.05
N LEU A 201 -34.98 3.32 7.23
CA LEU A 201 -35.29 2.16 6.40
C LEU A 201 -36.72 1.63 6.57
N VAL A 202 -37.19 1.51 7.82
CA VAL A 202 -38.56 1.07 8.15
C VAL A 202 -39.58 1.98 7.47
N GLU A 203 -39.39 3.29 7.52
CA GLU A 203 -40.28 4.25 6.89
C GLU A 203 -40.22 4.16 5.35
N ALA A 204 -39.02 4.26 4.76
CA ALA A 204 -38.83 4.29 3.30
C ALA A 204 -39.36 3.02 2.59
N HIS A 205 -39.24 1.87 3.25
CA HIS A 205 -39.74 0.57 2.76
C HIS A 205 -41.14 0.22 3.29
N SER A 206 -41.72 1.07 4.16
CA SER A 206 -43.00 0.87 4.85
C SER A 206 -43.11 -0.49 5.54
N LEU A 207 -42.05 -0.91 6.24
CA LEU A 207 -41.95 -2.24 6.86
C LEU A 207 -43.03 -2.46 7.93
N LEU A 208 -43.48 -3.70 8.04
CA LEU A 208 -44.50 -4.18 8.98
C LEU A 208 -43.92 -5.28 9.87
N PRO A 209 -44.49 -5.55 11.06
CA PRO A 209 -44.06 -6.65 11.94
C PRO A 209 -44.13 -8.05 11.31
N THR A 210 -44.89 -8.21 10.23
CA THR A 210 -45.03 -9.45 9.45
C THR A 210 -43.94 -9.65 8.40
N ASP A 211 -43.11 -8.63 8.12
CA ASP A 211 -42.08 -8.70 7.11
C ASP A 211 -40.90 -9.59 7.51
N ARG A 212 -40.32 -10.25 6.51
CA ARG A 212 -39.17 -11.13 6.66
C ARG A 212 -38.08 -10.71 5.69
N ALA A 213 -36.93 -10.32 6.24
CA ALA A 213 -35.75 -9.98 5.48
C ALA A 213 -34.98 -11.24 5.08
N MET A 214 -34.60 -11.40 3.81
CA MET A 214 -33.60 -12.39 3.42
C MET A 214 -32.20 -11.78 3.43
N ILE A 215 -31.28 -12.37 4.19
CA ILE A 215 -29.89 -11.92 4.32
C ILE A 215 -29.07 -12.53 3.17
N VAL A 216 -28.77 -11.73 2.15
CA VAL A 216 -28.09 -12.18 0.90
C VAL A 216 -26.58 -11.86 0.92
N ALA A 217 -26.17 -10.84 1.67
CA ALA A 217 -24.77 -10.66 2.03
C ALA A 217 -24.44 -11.54 3.25
N PRO A 218 -23.32 -12.29 3.24
CA PRO A 218 -22.63 -12.64 4.45
C PRO A 218 -22.44 -11.39 5.32
N PHE A 219 -22.36 -11.57 6.63
CA PHE A 219 -22.09 -10.49 7.56
C PHE A 219 -20.71 -9.82 7.31
N PHE A 220 -19.95 -10.30 6.32
CA PHE A 220 -18.67 -9.83 5.80
C PHE A 220 -18.53 -9.74 4.25
N HIS A 221 -19.62 -9.83 3.44
CA HIS A 221 -19.70 -10.04 1.95
C HIS A 221 -19.35 -11.47 1.45
N VAL A 222 -19.75 -11.99 0.27
CA VAL A 222 -20.97 -11.95 -0.59
C VAL A 222 -21.09 -13.36 -1.19
N GLY A 223 -22.23 -14.05 -1.05
CA GLY A 223 -22.37 -15.46 -1.47
C GLY A 223 -23.79 -15.83 -1.89
N GLY A 224 -24.10 -15.68 -3.18
CA GLY A 224 -25.42 -16.02 -3.73
C GLY A 224 -25.54 -17.51 -4.05
N THR A 225 -26.55 -18.18 -3.48
CA THR A 225 -26.85 -19.59 -3.78
C THR A 225 -27.80 -19.73 -4.96
N CYS A 226 -27.63 -20.81 -5.74
CA CYS A 226 -28.48 -21.15 -6.89
C CYS A 226 -29.96 -21.46 -6.56
N ASN A 227 -30.33 -21.46 -5.27
CA ASN A 227 -31.68 -21.77 -4.78
C ASN A 227 -32.38 -20.55 -4.12
N PHE A 228 -31.81 -19.34 -4.26
CA PHE A 228 -32.30 -18.10 -3.63
C PHE A 228 -33.81 -17.91 -3.78
N TRP A 229 -34.36 -17.98 -5.01
CA TRP A 229 -35.76 -17.68 -5.24
C TRP A 229 -36.72 -18.71 -4.62
N HIS A 230 -36.33 -19.98 -4.53
CA HIS A 230 -37.11 -20.99 -3.84
C HIS A 230 -37.10 -20.73 -2.33
N GLN A 231 -35.92 -20.50 -1.74
CA GLN A 231 -35.81 -20.16 -0.31
C GLN A 231 -36.58 -18.88 0.03
N PHE A 232 -36.49 -17.84 -0.81
CA PHE A 232 -37.21 -16.58 -0.64
C PHE A 232 -38.73 -16.81 -0.57
N ARG A 233 -39.28 -17.62 -1.48
CA ARG A 233 -40.70 -18.00 -1.48
C ARG A 233 -41.06 -18.90 -0.28
N ASP A 234 -40.33 -19.99 -0.09
CA ASP A 234 -40.70 -21.08 0.83
C ASP A 234 -40.56 -20.68 2.30
N LEU A 235 -39.69 -19.71 2.61
CA LEU A 235 -39.55 -19.12 3.94
C LEU A 235 -40.44 -17.88 4.15
N GLY A 236 -41.17 -17.45 3.13
CA GLY A 236 -42.05 -16.27 3.16
C GLY A 236 -41.30 -14.96 3.31
N ALA A 237 -40.11 -14.83 2.71
CA ALA A 237 -39.38 -13.57 2.67
C ALA A 237 -40.17 -12.50 1.88
N THR A 238 -40.06 -11.24 2.29
CA THR A 238 -40.83 -10.12 1.72
C THR A 238 -39.94 -9.00 1.19
N TRP A 239 -38.71 -8.90 1.69
CA TRP A 239 -37.70 -7.96 1.21
C TRP A 239 -36.27 -8.49 1.38
N TYR A 240 -35.33 -7.87 0.67
CA TYR A 240 -33.89 -8.05 0.90
C TYR A 240 -33.13 -6.81 0.42
N HIS A 241 -31.89 -6.65 0.91
CA HIS A 241 -30.97 -5.59 0.50
C HIS A 241 -29.70 -6.21 -0.11
N ALA A 242 -29.22 -5.66 -1.23
CA ALA A 242 -27.95 -6.04 -1.82
C ALA A 242 -27.34 -4.90 -2.68
N VAL A 243 -26.19 -5.17 -3.29
CA VAL A 243 -25.54 -4.24 -4.24
C VAL A 243 -26.02 -4.52 -5.67
N PRO A 244 -25.94 -3.54 -6.61
CA PRO A 244 -26.43 -3.69 -7.99
C PRO A 244 -25.93 -4.95 -8.72
N THR A 245 -24.69 -5.37 -8.51
CA THR A 245 -24.11 -6.58 -9.10
C THR A 245 -24.80 -7.86 -8.60
N MET A 246 -25.11 -7.94 -7.29
CA MET A 246 -25.85 -9.07 -6.73
C MET A 246 -27.26 -9.14 -7.29
N HIS A 247 -27.91 -7.98 -7.43
CA HIS A 247 -29.24 -7.91 -8.02
C HIS A 247 -29.28 -8.39 -9.49
N ARG A 248 -28.28 -8.01 -10.30
CA ARG A 248 -28.09 -8.56 -11.66
C ARG A 248 -27.86 -10.08 -11.64
N LEU A 249 -27.05 -10.59 -10.70
CA LEU A 249 -26.82 -12.02 -10.54
C LEU A 249 -28.11 -12.79 -10.17
N LEU A 250 -28.88 -12.29 -9.19
CA LEU A 250 -30.15 -12.91 -8.78
C LEU A 250 -31.18 -12.93 -9.92
N LEU A 251 -31.24 -11.87 -10.72
CA LEU A 251 -32.08 -11.81 -11.93
C LEU A 251 -31.64 -12.78 -13.04
N SER A 252 -30.39 -13.26 -13.03
CA SER A 252 -29.92 -14.24 -14.03
C SER A 252 -30.43 -15.67 -13.76
N PHE A 253 -30.92 -15.95 -12.55
CA PHE A 253 -31.55 -17.22 -12.23
C PHE A 253 -33.05 -17.21 -12.60
N PRO A 254 -33.61 -18.35 -13.07
CA PRO A 254 -35.04 -18.44 -13.39
C PRO A 254 -35.93 -18.04 -12.21
N ARG A 255 -36.84 -17.08 -12.42
CA ARG A 255 -37.82 -16.68 -11.40
C ARG A 255 -38.91 -17.76 -11.30
N PRO A 256 -39.28 -18.28 -10.11
CA PRO A 256 -40.09 -19.50 -10.01
C PRO A 256 -41.58 -19.33 -10.35
N VAL A 257 -42.13 -18.11 -10.27
CA VAL A 257 -43.56 -17.84 -10.51
C VAL A 257 -43.84 -16.37 -10.81
N GLU A 258 -44.90 -16.10 -11.56
CA GLU A 258 -45.58 -14.80 -11.62
C GLU A 258 -46.25 -14.45 -10.28
N GLY A 259 -46.52 -13.16 -10.03
CA GLY A 259 -47.35 -12.71 -8.90
C GLY A 259 -46.65 -12.52 -7.53
N LEU A 260 -45.34 -12.78 -7.42
CA LEU A 260 -44.57 -12.49 -6.19
C LEU A 260 -44.44 -10.98 -5.92
N SER A 261 -45.27 -10.44 -5.00
CA SER A 261 -45.13 -9.09 -4.45
C SER A 261 -43.93 -9.00 -3.51
N ILE A 262 -42.85 -8.42 -3.99
CA ILE A 262 -41.57 -8.31 -3.26
C ILE A 262 -41.16 -6.83 -3.23
N ARG A 263 -40.67 -6.38 -2.07
CA ARG A 263 -40.04 -5.07 -1.90
C ARG A 263 -38.54 -5.20 -2.16
N PHE A 264 -38.04 -4.45 -3.12
CA PHE A 264 -36.66 -4.54 -3.61
C PHE A 264 -35.89 -3.25 -3.32
N ALA A 265 -34.68 -3.36 -2.78
CA ALA A 265 -33.58 -2.68 -3.47
C ALA A 265 -33.40 -3.44 -4.81
N ARG A 266 -33.39 -2.71 -5.96
CA ARG A 266 -33.41 -3.17 -7.39
C ARG A 266 -33.39 -4.71 -7.55
N SER A 267 -34.31 -5.48 -8.12
CA SER A 267 -35.28 -5.24 -9.18
C SER A 267 -36.13 -6.51 -9.36
N GLY A 268 -37.42 -6.36 -9.70
CA GLY A 268 -38.38 -7.48 -9.86
C GLY A 268 -39.75 -7.27 -9.19
N GLY A 269 -39.99 -6.05 -8.70
CA GLY A 269 -41.11 -5.56 -7.90
C GLY A 269 -40.80 -4.09 -7.58
N SER A 270 -41.50 -3.45 -6.65
CA SER A 270 -41.24 -2.02 -6.33
C SER A 270 -39.79 -1.80 -5.90
N ILE A 271 -39.04 -1.08 -6.75
CA ILE A 271 -37.62 -0.76 -6.59
C ILE A 271 -37.46 0.51 -5.76
N LEU A 272 -36.59 0.43 -4.76
CA LEU A 272 -36.06 1.55 -4.02
C LEU A 272 -34.57 1.72 -4.32
N GLU A 273 -34.21 2.94 -4.70
CA GLU A 273 -32.82 3.38 -4.81
C GLU A 273 -32.40 3.97 -3.46
N GLY A 274 -31.16 3.65 -3.04
CA GLY A 274 -30.58 4.14 -1.80
C GLY A 274 -29.14 4.63 -2.00
N TYR A 275 -28.78 5.70 -1.31
CA TYR A 275 -27.43 6.28 -1.23
C TYR A 275 -26.99 6.43 0.24
N GLY A 276 -25.70 6.26 0.49
CA GLY A 276 -25.06 6.41 1.80
C GLY A 276 -23.74 5.65 1.87
N MET A 277 -23.14 5.62 3.05
CA MET A 277 -21.80 5.07 3.29
C MET A 277 -21.68 4.50 4.71
N THR A 278 -20.55 3.86 5.03
CA THR A 278 -20.32 3.31 6.37
C THR A 278 -20.33 4.42 7.43
N GLU A 279 -19.79 5.59 7.10
CA GLU A 279 -19.78 6.79 7.94
C GLU A 279 -21.20 7.36 8.22
N THR A 280 -22.22 6.86 7.52
CA THR A 280 -23.65 7.13 7.77
C THR A 280 -24.42 5.85 8.16
N VAL A 281 -23.73 4.87 8.75
CA VAL A 281 -24.14 3.46 8.98
C VAL A 281 -24.35 2.65 7.70
N GLN A 282 -25.20 3.13 6.77
CA GLN A 282 -25.55 2.46 5.51
C GLN A 282 -26.21 3.46 4.54
N ALA A 283 -26.98 2.96 3.56
CA ALA A 283 -27.83 3.77 2.71
C ALA A 283 -28.98 4.41 3.52
N VAL A 284 -28.82 5.68 3.90
CA VAL A 284 -29.80 6.46 4.67
C VAL A 284 -30.56 7.48 3.82
N PHE A 285 -30.17 7.67 2.56
CA PHE A 285 -30.93 8.45 1.59
C PHE A 285 -31.68 7.47 0.70
N CYS A 286 -32.95 7.18 0.99
CA CYS A 286 -33.76 6.18 0.28
C CYS A 286 -34.98 6.83 -0.38
N ASN A 287 -35.26 6.45 -1.63
CA ASN A 287 -36.55 6.76 -2.25
C ASN A 287 -37.70 6.04 -1.53
N ARG A 288 -38.94 6.57 -1.61
CA ARG A 288 -40.12 6.01 -0.93
C ARG A 288 -40.86 4.96 -1.77
N LEU A 289 -41.42 3.95 -1.11
CA LEU A 289 -42.05 2.80 -1.75
C LEU A 289 -43.28 3.19 -2.58
N ASP A 290 -44.03 4.18 -2.12
CA ASP A 290 -45.26 4.71 -2.74
C ASP A 290 -45.10 5.24 -4.18
N GLY A 291 -43.86 5.42 -4.65
CA GLY A 291 -43.56 5.88 -6.01
C GLY A 291 -43.62 7.40 -6.19
N SER A 292 -44.02 8.17 -5.17
CA SER A 292 -44.16 9.63 -5.21
C SER A 292 -42.84 10.37 -5.49
N SER A 293 -41.71 9.75 -5.17
CA SER A 293 -40.39 10.40 -5.15
C SER A 293 -39.39 9.96 -6.22
N ARG A 294 -39.72 8.99 -7.09
CA ARG A 294 -38.71 8.27 -7.90
C ARG A 294 -38.15 9.08 -9.07
N LEU A 295 -37.06 9.80 -8.81
CA LEU A 295 -36.15 10.36 -9.80
C LEU A 295 -34.76 9.73 -9.57
N PRO A 296 -34.11 9.10 -10.57
CA PRO A 296 -32.80 8.46 -10.39
C PRO A 296 -31.74 9.43 -9.86
N GLY A 297 -30.92 8.97 -8.90
CA GLY A 297 -29.88 9.79 -8.26
C GLY A 297 -30.41 10.95 -7.39
N HIS A 298 -31.73 11.04 -7.21
CA HIS A 298 -32.39 12.02 -6.35
C HIS A 298 -33.03 11.30 -5.16
N PHE A 299 -32.84 11.85 -3.97
CA PHE A 299 -33.28 11.25 -2.72
C PHE A 299 -34.01 12.28 -1.87
N PRO A 300 -35.12 11.91 -1.18
CA PRO A 300 -35.62 12.72 -0.09
C PRO A 300 -34.56 12.78 1.03
N VAL A 301 -34.45 13.92 1.69
CA VAL A 301 -33.69 14.04 2.94
C VAL A 301 -34.58 13.51 4.07
N PRO A 302 -34.15 12.50 4.86
CA PRO A 302 -34.91 12.03 6.02
C PRO A 302 -35.01 13.09 7.12
N ASP A 303 -36.08 13.06 7.90
CA ASP A 303 -36.32 14.04 8.98
C ASP A 303 -35.25 13.99 10.07
N GLU A 304 -34.57 12.85 10.29
CA GLU A 304 -33.42 12.75 11.20
C GLU A 304 -32.11 13.36 10.66
N LEU A 305 -32.04 13.77 9.40
CA LEU A 305 -30.82 14.26 8.76
C LEU A 305 -30.92 15.73 8.34
N GLU A 306 -29.89 16.50 8.67
CA GLU A 306 -29.65 17.82 8.09
C GLU A 306 -28.57 17.70 7.00
N VAL A 307 -28.89 18.16 5.79
CA VAL A 307 -27.98 18.19 4.65
C VAL A 307 -27.68 19.62 4.27
N LYS A 308 -26.40 19.91 4.06
CA LYS A 308 -25.92 21.18 3.48
C LYS A 308 -24.92 20.90 2.37
N ILE A 309 -24.83 21.84 1.45
CA ILE A 309 -23.89 21.80 0.34
C ILE A 309 -22.75 22.76 0.68
N ARG A 310 -21.52 22.26 0.69
CA ARG A 310 -20.31 23.03 0.98
C ARG A 310 -19.75 23.59 -0.32
N VAL A 311 -19.75 24.92 -0.43
CA VAL A 311 -19.31 25.67 -1.61
C VAL A 311 -18.18 26.64 -1.26
N PRO A 312 -17.29 26.99 -2.20
CA PRO A 312 -16.32 28.07 -1.98
C PRO A 312 -17.02 29.41 -1.72
N ASP A 313 -16.41 30.26 -0.89
CA ASP A 313 -16.94 31.61 -0.58
C ASP A 313 -16.19 32.76 -1.29
N GLY A 314 -15.12 32.44 -2.03
CA GLY A 314 -14.31 33.40 -2.78
C GLY A 314 -12.98 33.80 -2.12
N ASN A 315 -12.75 33.46 -0.85
CA ASN A 315 -11.54 33.84 -0.09
C ASN A 315 -10.66 32.63 0.29
N GLU A 316 -10.60 31.60 -0.57
CA GLU A 316 -10.02 30.26 -0.28
C GLU A 316 -10.71 29.48 0.86
N SER A 317 -11.69 30.07 1.54
CA SER A 317 -12.57 29.41 2.51
C SER A 317 -13.84 28.85 1.85
N PHE A 318 -14.65 28.17 2.67
CA PHE A 318 -15.86 27.48 2.24
C PHE A 318 -16.99 27.77 3.22
N GLN A 319 -18.22 27.76 2.71
CA GLN A 319 -19.45 27.96 3.47
C GLN A 319 -20.44 26.83 3.21
N LEU A 320 -21.28 26.54 4.19
CA LEU A 320 -22.41 25.61 4.06
C LEU A 320 -23.66 26.36 3.62
N THR A 321 -24.29 25.90 2.53
CA THR A 321 -25.55 26.45 2.02
C THR A 321 -26.64 25.38 1.89
N SER A 322 -27.89 25.80 2.07
CA SER A 322 -29.09 25.01 1.73
C SER A 322 -29.87 25.61 0.55
N VAL A 323 -29.29 26.60 -0.16
CA VAL A 323 -29.92 27.25 -1.30
C VAL A 323 -30.11 26.25 -2.45
N PRO A 324 -31.34 26.08 -2.98
CA PRO A 324 -31.60 25.17 -4.08
C PRO A 324 -30.77 25.47 -5.34
N GLY A 325 -30.28 24.41 -5.99
CA GLY A 325 -29.50 24.49 -7.23
C GLY A 325 -28.00 24.79 -7.04
N CYS A 326 -27.54 25.15 -5.84
CA CYS A 326 -26.11 25.26 -5.56
C CYS A 326 -25.47 23.86 -5.53
N THR A 327 -24.49 23.63 -6.40
CA THR A 327 -23.72 22.37 -6.46
C THR A 327 -22.40 22.49 -5.69
N GLY A 328 -22.07 21.49 -4.88
CA GLY A 328 -20.86 21.47 -4.05
C GLY A 328 -20.70 20.14 -3.30
N GLU A 329 -19.82 20.12 -2.30
CA GLU A 329 -19.53 18.92 -1.49
C GLU A 329 -20.69 18.67 -0.51
N VAL A 330 -21.30 17.48 -0.59
CA VAL A 330 -22.41 17.11 0.28
C VAL A 330 -21.89 16.92 1.71
N CYS A 331 -22.51 17.64 2.64
CA CYS A 331 -22.16 17.63 4.06
C CYS A 331 -23.41 17.26 4.87
N VAL A 332 -23.29 16.25 5.72
CA VAL A 332 -24.44 15.62 6.41
C VAL A 332 -24.22 15.65 7.92
N ARG A 333 -25.29 15.94 8.66
CA ARG A 333 -25.33 15.89 10.13
C ARG A 333 -26.59 15.16 10.58
N GLY A 334 -26.47 14.34 11.61
CA GLY A 334 -27.60 13.60 12.18
C GLY A 334 -27.15 12.41 13.02
N PRO A 335 -28.07 11.71 13.70
CA PRO A 335 -27.73 10.69 14.69
C PRO A 335 -27.07 9.44 14.09
N CYS A 336 -27.27 9.13 12.81
CA CYS A 336 -26.59 8.03 12.11
C CYS A 336 -25.25 8.40 11.47
N VAL A 337 -24.81 9.66 11.59
CA VAL A 337 -23.47 10.10 11.18
C VAL A 337 -22.47 9.79 12.29
N ILE A 338 -21.29 9.30 11.94
CA ILE A 338 -20.22 9.07 12.93
C ILE A 338 -19.77 10.36 13.63
N SER A 339 -19.35 10.25 14.89
CA SER A 339 -18.64 11.30 15.61
C SER A 339 -17.17 11.46 15.18
N GLY A 340 -16.62 10.45 14.49
CA GLY A 340 -15.28 10.45 13.94
C GLY A 340 -14.75 9.03 13.68
N TYR A 341 -13.64 8.95 12.97
CA TYR A 341 -12.85 7.74 12.84
C TYR A 341 -12.09 7.46 14.14
N LEU A 342 -12.08 6.20 14.60
CA LEU A 342 -11.40 5.83 15.84
C LEU A 342 -9.88 5.90 15.70
N ASP A 343 -9.23 6.39 16.75
CA ASP A 343 -7.77 6.48 16.89
C ASP A 343 -7.07 7.29 15.75
N ASP A 344 -7.80 8.18 15.06
CA ASP A 344 -7.34 8.95 13.88
C ASP A 344 -7.73 10.46 13.95
N PRO A 345 -7.05 11.25 14.80
CA PRO A 345 -7.38 12.67 15.01
C PRO A 345 -7.07 13.55 13.79
N GLU A 346 -6.07 13.19 12.98
CA GLU A 346 -5.68 13.96 11.79
C GLU A 346 -6.74 13.87 10.69
N THR A 347 -7.28 12.67 10.44
CA THR A 347 -8.41 12.52 9.52
C THR A 347 -9.64 13.24 10.06
N ASN A 348 -9.96 13.12 11.35
CA ASN A 348 -11.13 13.75 11.95
C ASN A 348 -11.11 15.28 11.80
N ALA A 349 -9.97 15.93 12.03
CA ALA A 349 -9.81 17.37 11.85
C ALA A 349 -10.13 17.86 10.41
N ASN A 350 -10.03 16.97 9.41
CA ASN A 350 -10.27 17.29 8.00
C ASN A 350 -11.61 16.76 7.46
N SER A 351 -12.24 15.80 8.14
CA SER A 351 -13.48 15.14 7.69
C SER A 351 -14.77 15.84 8.10
N PHE A 352 -14.71 16.89 8.93
CA PHE A 352 -15.87 17.67 9.36
C PHE A 352 -15.71 19.16 9.02
N HIS A 353 -16.84 19.86 8.92
CA HIS A 353 -16.92 21.31 8.76
C HIS A 353 -18.21 21.79 9.42
N ASP A 354 -18.11 22.67 10.43
CA ASP A 354 -19.22 23.17 11.26
C ASP A 354 -20.13 22.05 11.82
N ASP A 355 -19.50 20.96 12.31
CA ASP A 355 -20.13 19.72 12.80
C ASP A 355 -20.89 18.89 11.75
N PHE A 356 -20.80 19.22 10.45
CA PHE A 356 -21.25 18.36 9.36
C PHE A 356 -20.11 17.46 8.89
N PHE A 357 -20.39 16.17 8.73
CA PHE A 357 -19.48 15.23 8.10
C PHE A 357 -19.43 15.47 6.59
N ARG A 358 -18.23 15.61 6.05
CA ARG A 358 -17.96 15.82 4.62
C ARG A 358 -17.92 14.46 3.91
N THR A 359 -18.91 14.15 3.09
CA THR A 359 -18.98 12.84 2.42
C THR A 359 -17.90 12.68 1.34
N GLY A 360 -17.42 13.79 0.79
CA GLY A 360 -16.55 13.82 -0.39
C GLY A 360 -17.31 13.57 -1.71
N ASP A 361 -18.60 13.27 -1.64
CA ASP A 361 -19.51 13.19 -2.78
C ASP A 361 -20.02 14.61 -3.12
N LEU A 362 -20.39 14.83 -4.38
CA LEU A 362 -20.89 16.10 -4.91
C LEU A 362 -22.38 16.00 -5.20
N GLY A 363 -23.08 17.11 -4.98
CA GLY A 363 -24.50 17.19 -5.22
C GLY A 363 -25.06 18.59 -5.01
N SER A 364 -26.38 18.69 -5.14
CA SER A 364 -27.16 19.91 -4.87
C SER A 364 -28.48 19.58 -4.19
N LEU A 365 -28.98 20.50 -3.37
CA LEU A 365 -30.36 20.46 -2.91
C LEU A 365 -31.27 21.05 -3.98
N ARG A 366 -32.45 20.48 -4.19
CA ARG A 366 -33.46 20.98 -5.14
C ARG A 366 -34.56 21.76 -4.44
N ALA A 367 -35.33 22.53 -5.22
CA ALA A 367 -36.39 23.39 -4.70
C ALA A 367 -37.57 22.61 -4.08
N ASP A 368 -37.65 21.31 -4.35
CA ASP A 368 -38.60 20.36 -3.74
C ASP A 368 -38.01 19.60 -2.54
N GLY A 369 -36.88 20.05 -2.00
CA GLY A 369 -36.22 19.48 -0.81
C GLY A 369 -35.41 18.21 -1.05
N ARG A 370 -35.34 17.69 -2.28
CA ARG A 370 -34.54 16.48 -2.59
C ARG A 370 -33.05 16.80 -2.75
N LEU A 371 -32.21 15.88 -2.26
CA LEU A 371 -30.78 15.83 -2.54
C LEU A 371 -30.56 15.15 -3.88
N HIS A 372 -29.90 15.83 -4.81
CA HIS A 372 -29.43 15.27 -6.08
C HIS A 372 -27.93 14.99 -5.98
N ILE A 373 -27.52 13.72 -6.12
CA ILE A 373 -26.11 13.32 -6.16
C ILE A 373 -25.62 13.40 -7.60
N THR A 374 -24.61 14.23 -7.86
CA THR A 374 -24.04 14.44 -9.19
C THR A 374 -22.71 13.71 -9.40
N GLY A 375 -21.96 13.41 -8.35
CA GLY A 375 -20.73 12.61 -8.50
C GLY A 375 -19.83 12.59 -7.28
N ARG A 376 -18.51 12.50 -7.50
CA ARG A 376 -17.48 12.52 -6.44
C ARG A 376 -16.47 13.63 -6.63
N THR A 377 -16.06 14.25 -5.53
CA THR A 377 -15.09 15.35 -5.53
C THR A 377 -13.72 14.93 -6.07
N LYS A 378 -13.33 13.66 -5.87
CA LYS A 378 -12.03 13.12 -6.33
C LYS A 378 -12.04 12.59 -7.76
N ASP A 379 -13.21 12.20 -8.26
CA ASP A 379 -13.39 11.60 -9.59
C ASP A 379 -13.83 12.65 -10.63
N MET A 380 -14.03 13.89 -10.18
CA MET A 380 -14.29 15.07 -11.00
C MET A 380 -13.19 15.29 -12.05
N ILE A 381 -13.60 15.50 -13.30
CA ILE A 381 -12.70 15.74 -14.43
C ILE A 381 -12.57 17.26 -14.62
N ASN A 382 -11.35 17.78 -14.62
CA ASN A 382 -11.06 19.20 -14.83
C ASN A 382 -10.52 19.43 -16.25
N LYS A 383 -11.43 19.65 -17.21
CA LYS A 383 -11.09 19.85 -18.62
C LYS A 383 -11.07 21.34 -18.94
N GLY A 384 -9.87 21.91 -19.06
CA GLY A 384 -9.69 23.33 -19.42
C GLY A 384 -10.18 24.33 -18.36
N GLY A 385 -10.39 23.89 -17.12
CA GLY A 385 -10.98 24.69 -16.03
C GLY A 385 -12.41 24.30 -15.67
N GLU A 386 -13.13 23.61 -16.58
CA GLU A 386 -14.49 23.15 -16.33
C GLU A 386 -14.51 21.84 -15.54
N LYS A 387 -15.40 21.77 -14.54
CA LYS A 387 -15.57 20.60 -13.66
C LYS A 387 -16.72 19.73 -14.14
N ILE A 388 -16.38 18.57 -14.69
CA ILE A 388 -17.30 17.65 -15.35
C ILE A 388 -17.41 16.34 -14.57
N SER A 389 -18.63 15.96 -14.17
CA SER A 389 -18.85 14.68 -13.48
C SER A 389 -18.86 13.52 -14.49
N PRO A 390 -18.12 12.42 -14.22
CA PRO A 390 -18.25 11.21 -15.02
C PRO A 390 -19.67 10.64 -15.04
N LEU A 391 -20.37 10.69 -13.89
CA LEU A 391 -21.70 10.11 -13.70
C LEU A 391 -22.78 10.77 -14.55
N ASP A 392 -22.69 12.08 -14.80
CA ASP A 392 -23.62 12.78 -15.69
C ASP A 392 -23.49 12.27 -17.14
N ILE A 393 -22.27 11.96 -17.57
CA ILE A 393 -21.97 11.40 -18.89
C ILE A 393 -22.39 9.94 -18.96
N GLU A 394 -22.10 9.15 -17.92
CA GLU A 394 -22.55 7.75 -17.81
C GLU A 394 -24.08 7.64 -17.92
N HIS A 395 -24.84 8.51 -17.23
CA HIS A 395 -26.30 8.54 -17.33
C HIS A 395 -26.78 8.86 -18.76
N ILE A 396 -26.15 9.81 -19.47
CA ILE A 396 -26.50 10.13 -20.86
C ILE A 396 -26.19 8.95 -21.80
N VAL A 397 -25.07 8.25 -21.58
CA VAL A 397 -24.66 7.10 -22.42
C VAL A 397 -25.52 5.86 -22.12
N LEU A 398 -25.93 5.62 -20.87
CA LEU A 398 -26.84 4.55 -20.48
C LEU A 398 -28.27 4.72 -21.02
N ALA A 399 -28.67 5.92 -21.43
CA ALA A 399 -29.96 6.15 -22.07
C ALA A 399 -30.05 5.57 -23.50
N HIS A 400 -28.92 5.14 -24.09
CA HIS A 400 -28.88 4.55 -25.43
C HIS A 400 -29.14 3.03 -25.36
N GLU A 401 -30.19 2.54 -26.04
CA GLU A 401 -30.64 1.12 -26.00
C GLU A 401 -29.56 0.07 -26.31
N GLY A 402 -28.53 0.46 -27.08
CA GLY A 402 -27.37 -0.37 -27.39
C GLY A 402 -26.36 -0.56 -26.24
N VAL A 403 -26.44 0.19 -25.15
CA VAL A 403 -25.46 0.19 -24.04
C VAL A 403 -26.07 -0.49 -22.81
N GLN A 404 -25.37 -1.48 -22.28
CA GLN A 404 -25.73 -2.23 -21.06
C GLN A 404 -25.03 -1.66 -19.81
N GLU A 405 -23.76 -1.30 -19.94
CA GLU A 405 -22.95 -0.67 -18.88
C GLU A 405 -21.98 0.34 -19.50
N VAL A 406 -21.61 1.37 -18.74
CA VAL A 406 -20.59 2.35 -19.11
C VAL A 406 -19.84 2.76 -17.84
N ALA A 407 -18.56 3.09 -17.98
CA ALA A 407 -17.80 3.80 -16.96
C ALA A 407 -16.99 4.90 -17.65
N CYS A 408 -17.10 6.12 -17.14
CA CYS A 408 -16.35 7.29 -17.58
C CYS A 408 -15.24 7.61 -16.59
N PHE A 409 -14.09 8.06 -17.09
CA PHE A 409 -12.93 8.38 -16.27
C PHE A 409 -12.07 9.44 -16.93
N LYS A 410 -11.27 10.12 -16.12
CA LYS A 410 -10.31 11.11 -16.61
C LYS A 410 -9.05 10.46 -17.18
N VAL A 411 -8.58 11.04 -18.27
CA VAL A 411 -7.27 10.80 -18.87
C VAL A 411 -6.49 12.11 -18.94
N ALA A 412 -5.16 12.06 -18.94
CA ALA A 412 -4.35 13.26 -19.08
C ALA A 412 -4.39 13.77 -20.54
N ASP A 413 -4.50 15.08 -20.74
CA ASP A 413 -4.49 15.73 -22.06
C ASP A 413 -3.54 16.93 -22.06
N ASP A 414 -2.65 16.99 -23.05
CA ASP A 414 -1.58 18.00 -23.12
C ASP A 414 -2.10 19.43 -23.35
N THR A 415 -3.38 19.61 -23.74
CA THR A 415 -4.00 20.92 -24.01
C THR A 415 -4.93 21.37 -22.89
N TYR A 416 -5.79 20.47 -22.40
CA TYR A 416 -6.83 20.78 -21.42
C TYR A 416 -6.50 20.34 -19.99
N GLY A 417 -5.34 19.70 -19.78
CA GLY A 417 -4.92 19.12 -18.50
C GLY A 417 -5.52 17.73 -18.28
N GLU A 418 -6.84 17.66 -18.21
CA GLU A 418 -7.60 16.40 -18.19
C GLU A 418 -8.61 16.37 -19.36
N ASP A 419 -8.84 15.19 -19.92
CA ASP A 419 -9.90 14.90 -20.89
C ASP A 419 -10.69 13.65 -20.45
N ILE A 420 -11.80 13.38 -21.12
CA ILE A 420 -12.80 12.38 -20.74
C ILE A 420 -12.65 11.17 -21.66
N ASP A 421 -12.52 9.99 -21.07
CA ASP A 421 -12.60 8.72 -21.78
C ASP A 421 -13.69 7.82 -21.17
N SER A 422 -14.11 6.79 -21.90
CA SER A 422 -15.17 5.88 -21.46
C SER A 422 -14.96 4.45 -21.96
N THR A 423 -15.38 3.47 -21.16
CA THR A 423 -15.53 2.06 -21.57
C THR A 423 -16.99 1.64 -21.50
N GLN A 424 -17.44 0.79 -22.42
CA GLN A 424 -18.85 0.44 -22.59
C GLN A 424 -19.04 -1.08 -22.83
N ILE A 425 -20.08 -1.64 -22.22
CA ILE A 425 -20.60 -2.99 -22.53
C ILE A 425 -21.87 -2.80 -23.36
N LEU A 426 -21.96 -3.48 -24.50
CA LEU A 426 -23.09 -3.33 -25.43
C LEU A 426 -24.11 -4.48 -25.31
N SER A 427 -25.38 -4.17 -25.48
CA SER A 427 -26.52 -5.08 -25.26
C SER A 427 -26.68 -6.18 -26.32
N SER A 428 -25.90 -6.15 -27.42
CA SER A 428 -25.90 -7.22 -28.43
C SER A 428 -24.51 -7.45 -29.05
N SER A 429 -24.26 -8.67 -29.54
CA SER A 429 -23.01 -9.09 -30.19
C SER A 429 -22.83 -8.55 -31.61
N ARG A 430 -23.56 -7.50 -32.00
CA ARG A 430 -23.30 -6.69 -33.19
C ARG A 430 -23.18 -5.21 -32.80
N PRO A 431 -22.04 -4.55 -33.07
CA PRO A 431 -21.89 -3.14 -32.77
C PRO A 431 -22.69 -2.31 -33.79
N ALA A 432 -23.89 -1.88 -33.41
CA ALA A 432 -24.41 -0.62 -33.93
C ALA A 432 -23.57 0.50 -33.27
N PRO A 433 -22.91 1.38 -34.03
CA PRO A 433 -22.13 2.45 -33.44
C PRO A 433 -23.05 3.37 -32.64
N VAL A 434 -22.81 3.48 -31.33
CA VAL A 434 -23.49 4.39 -30.43
C VAL A 434 -23.28 5.81 -30.95
N ARG A 435 -24.30 6.36 -31.61
CA ARG A 435 -24.36 7.78 -31.92
C ARG A 435 -25.12 8.44 -30.80
N LEU A 436 -24.45 9.35 -30.08
CA LEU A 436 -25.13 10.23 -29.12
C LEU A 436 -26.33 10.90 -29.82
N PRO A 437 -27.49 11.00 -29.14
CA PRO A 437 -28.71 11.51 -29.78
C PRO A 437 -28.48 12.90 -30.37
N THR A 438 -28.95 13.12 -31.59
CA THR A 438 -28.76 14.35 -32.38
C THR A 438 -29.49 15.58 -31.85
N GLN A 439 -30.06 15.51 -30.65
CA GLN A 439 -30.41 16.70 -29.88
C GLN A 439 -29.14 17.22 -29.20
N GLN A 440 -28.37 18.01 -29.94
CA GLN A 440 -27.31 18.84 -29.38
C GLN A 440 -27.90 19.71 -28.26
N PRO A 441 -27.43 19.63 -27.00
CA PRO A 441 -27.32 20.85 -26.21
C PRO A 441 -26.35 21.79 -26.95
N ASP A 442 -26.52 23.10 -26.77
CA ASP A 442 -25.85 24.18 -27.52
C ASP A 442 -24.43 23.86 -28.00
N ALA A 443 -24.07 24.31 -29.20
CA ALA A 443 -22.77 24.05 -29.84
C ALA A 443 -21.55 24.35 -28.95
N ALA A 444 -21.70 25.25 -27.97
CA ALA A 444 -20.75 25.52 -26.90
C ALA A 444 -20.34 24.27 -26.09
N MET A 445 -21.26 23.34 -25.82
CA MET A 445 -21.07 22.17 -24.94
C MET A 445 -20.45 20.95 -25.64
N SER A 446 -20.23 21.03 -26.96
CA SER A 446 -19.73 19.91 -27.79
C SER A 446 -18.38 19.33 -27.35
N HIS A 447 -17.56 20.13 -26.66
CA HIS A 447 -16.26 19.71 -26.12
C HIS A 447 -16.34 18.90 -24.81
N LEU A 448 -17.51 18.78 -24.19
CA LEU A 448 -17.72 18.07 -22.91
C LEU A 448 -18.05 16.58 -23.12
N TYR A 449 -18.15 16.11 -24.35
CA TYR A 449 -18.44 14.71 -24.69
C TYR A 449 -17.18 13.93 -25.07
N PRO A 450 -17.13 12.60 -24.84
CA PRO A 450 -16.04 11.75 -25.33
C PRO A 450 -15.85 11.87 -26.85
N LYS A 451 -14.59 11.89 -27.31
CA LYS A 451 -14.25 11.98 -28.74
C LYS A 451 -14.87 10.79 -29.51
N ALA A 452 -15.46 11.03 -30.68
CA ALA A 452 -16.19 10.01 -31.44
C ALA A 452 -15.32 8.77 -31.83
N ASP A 453 -14.00 8.90 -31.81
CA ASP A 453 -13.06 7.82 -32.11
C ASP A 453 -12.60 7.02 -30.89
N THR A 454 -12.72 7.52 -29.65
CA THR A 454 -12.47 6.70 -28.45
C THR A 454 -13.59 5.68 -28.19
N LEU A 455 -14.81 5.94 -28.68
CA LEU A 455 -15.95 5.00 -28.69
C LEU A 455 -15.68 3.65 -29.41
N ARG A 456 -14.53 3.48 -30.08
CA ARG A 456 -14.14 2.24 -30.76
C ARG A 456 -13.08 1.41 -30.00
N GLY A 457 -12.50 1.95 -28.93
CA GLY A 457 -11.24 1.46 -28.34
C GLY A 457 -11.34 0.23 -27.43
N SER A 458 -12.50 -0.05 -26.84
CA SER A 458 -12.64 -1.05 -25.77
C SER A 458 -13.92 -1.89 -25.87
N VAL A 459 -14.25 -2.37 -27.07
CA VAL A 459 -15.31 -3.39 -27.24
C VAL A 459 -14.84 -4.71 -26.62
N TYR A 460 -15.19 -4.94 -25.35
CA TYR A 460 -14.96 -6.23 -24.70
C TYR A 460 -15.97 -7.24 -25.25
N SER A 461 -15.62 -7.89 -26.35
CA SER A 461 -16.40 -9.00 -26.89
C SER A 461 -16.41 -10.13 -25.85
N PRO A 462 -17.58 -10.63 -25.40
CA PRO A 462 -17.64 -11.68 -24.39
C PRO A 462 -16.94 -12.94 -24.92
N MET A 463 -15.85 -13.33 -24.25
CA MET A 463 -15.09 -14.53 -24.62
C MET A 463 -15.92 -15.80 -24.41
N GLY A 464 -16.49 -16.31 -25.50
CA GLY A 464 -17.21 -17.57 -25.54
C GLY A 464 -18.63 -17.49 -24.98
N ARG A 465 -19.45 -18.51 -25.31
CA ARG A 465 -20.74 -18.70 -24.64
C ARG A 465 -20.50 -18.88 -23.14
N PRO A 466 -21.27 -18.23 -22.25
CA PRO A 466 -21.28 -18.58 -20.84
C PRO A 466 -21.62 -20.06 -20.70
N THR A 467 -20.72 -20.86 -20.14
CA THR A 467 -21.07 -22.18 -19.63
C THR A 467 -22.00 -21.96 -18.43
N PRO A 468 -23.17 -22.62 -18.33
CA PRO A 468 -24.23 -22.19 -17.39
C PRO A 468 -23.94 -22.32 -15.88
N LEU A 469 -22.73 -22.74 -15.49
CA LEU A 469 -22.44 -23.31 -14.17
C LEU A 469 -21.07 -22.95 -13.57
N GLN A 470 -20.38 -21.91 -14.06
CA GLN A 470 -19.11 -21.47 -13.45
C GLN A 470 -19.14 -19.99 -13.04
N ALA A 471 -19.41 -19.75 -11.76
CA ALA A 471 -18.93 -18.56 -11.08
C ALA A 471 -17.39 -18.61 -11.08
N ARG A 472 -16.74 -17.58 -11.64
CA ARG A 472 -15.27 -17.44 -11.71
C ARG A 472 -14.71 -16.96 -10.37
N PRO A 473 -14.12 -17.82 -9.51
CA PRO A 473 -13.67 -17.38 -8.18
C PRO A 473 -12.57 -16.32 -8.26
N GLU A 474 -11.82 -16.26 -9.37
CA GLU A 474 -10.81 -15.24 -9.64
C GLU A 474 -11.38 -13.81 -9.80
N LEU A 475 -12.67 -13.66 -10.14
CA LEU A 475 -13.37 -12.36 -10.13
C LEU A 475 -14.05 -12.06 -8.78
N TYR A 476 -14.05 -13.04 -7.87
CA TYR A 476 -14.64 -12.97 -6.53
C TYR A 476 -13.58 -13.23 -5.45
N GLY A 477 -12.36 -12.73 -5.67
CA GLY A 477 -11.32 -12.72 -4.64
C GLY A 477 -11.84 -12.01 -3.39
N ALA A 478 -11.80 -12.70 -2.25
CA ALA A 478 -12.08 -12.11 -0.95
C ALA A 478 -11.24 -10.84 -0.75
N PHE A 479 -11.76 -9.84 -0.03
CA PHE A 479 -11.06 -8.58 0.20
C PHE A 479 -9.75 -8.80 0.98
N SER A 480 -8.68 -9.00 0.24
CA SER A 480 -7.34 -9.13 0.79
C SER A 480 -6.74 -7.74 0.92
N ILE A 481 -6.44 -7.33 2.15
CA ILE A 481 -5.65 -6.11 2.39
C ILE A 481 -4.27 -6.25 1.74
N VAL A 482 -3.76 -7.49 1.66
CA VAL A 482 -2.50 -7.81 0.98
C VAL A 482 -2.64 -7.62 -0.53
N ASP A 483 -3.71 -8.10 -1.16
CA ASP A 483 -3.87 -7.92 -2.61
C ASP A 483 -4.27 -6.49 -2.99
N ASN A 484 -5.02 -5.75 -2.17
CA ASN A 484 -5.22 -4.31 -2.38
C ASN A 484 -3.91 -3.51 -2.20
N ALA A 485 -3.10 -3.84 -1.19
CA ALA A 485 -1.79 -3.22 -1.00
C ALA A 485 -0.81 -3.60 -2.12
N LYS A 486 -0.86 -4.83 -2.65
CA LYS A 486 -0.12 -5.25 -3.85
C LYS A 486 -0.63 -4.50 -5.07
N ASP A 487 -1.93 -4.47 -5.36
CA ASP A 487 -2.52 -3.79 -6.52
C ASP A 487 -2.23 -2.29 -6.48
N LYS A 488 -2.22 -1.69 -5.30
CA LYS A 488 -1.82 -0.29 -5.10
C LYS A 488 -0.31 -0.10 -5.26
N ALA A 489 0.52 -1.03 -4.77
CA ALA A 489 1.97 -1.01 -5.01
C ALA A 489 2.34 -1.32 -6.47
N HIS A 490 1.54 -2.13 -7.18
CA HIS A 490 1.63 -2.39 -8.60
C HIS A 490 1.20 -1.16 -9.38
N LYS A 491 0.06 -0.54 -9.09
CA LYS A 491 -0.35 0.74 -9.73
C LYS A 491 0.67 1.85 -9.49
N ILE A 492 1.14 2.06 -8.26
CA ILE A 492 2.21 3.02 -7.95
C ILE A 492 3.51 2.64 -8.68
N GLY A 493 3.84 1.35 -8.76
CA GLY A 493 5.00 0.82 -9.48
C GLY A 493 4.90 1.00 -11.00
N ASP A 494 3.70 0.85 -11.57
CA ASP A 494 3.39 0.98 -12.99
C ASP A 494 3.33 2.46 -13.39
N GLU A 495 2.76 3.32 -12.56
CA GLU A 495 2.81 4.79 -12.69
C GLU A 495 4.25 5.30 -12.60
N ALA A 496 5.00 4.86 -11.58
CA ALA A 496 6.42 5.19 -11.45
C ALA A 496 7.25 4.63 -12.62
N THR A 497 6.90 3.46 -13.16
CA THR A 497 7.55 2.90 -14.36
C THR A 497 7.19 3.70 -15.60
N LYS A 498 5.93 4.10 -15.80
CA LYS A 498 5.49 4.94 -16.93
C LYS A 498 6.15 6.31 -16.89
N GLU A 499 6.18 6.99 -15.74
CA GLU A 499 6.88 8.27 -15.59
C GLU A 499 8.39 8.11 -15.74
N PHE A 500 8.99 7.05 -15.19
CA PHE A 500 10.40 6.73 -15.45
C PHE A 500 10.69 6.53 -16.95
N GLU A 501 9.84 5.79 -17.67
CA GLU A 501 10.01 5.55 -19.11
C GLU A 501 9.78 6.82 -19.94
N LYS A 502 8.83 7.68 -19.57
CA LYS A 502 8.59 8.99 -20.18
C LYS A 502 9.78 9.94 -19.99
N VAL A 503 10.32 10.02 -18.78
CA VAL A 503 11.50 10.86 -18.46
C VAL A 503 12.77 10.27 -19.12
N SER A 504 12.92 8.95 -19.13
CA SER A 504 14.00 8.20 -19.79
C SER A 504 13.99 8.42 -21.31
N ALA A 505 12.83 8.26 -21.96
CA ALA A 505 12.64 8.55 -23.38
C ALA A 505 12.98 10.01 -23.73
N LYS A 506 12.55 10.97 -22.90
CA LYS A 506 12.89 12.39 -23.07
C LYS A 506 14.39 12.67 -22.91
N ALA A 507 15.07 11.99 -21.98
CA ALA A 507 16.51 12.08 -21.80
C ALA A 507 17.29 11.46 -22.97
N GLN A 508 16.87 10.28 -23.44
CA GLN A 508 17.45 9.58 -24.59
C GLN A 508 17.26 10.37 -25.89
N ALA A 509 16.07 10.93 -26.13
CA ALA A 509 15.80 11.81 -27.27
C ALA A 509 16.73 13.02 -27.30
N LYS A 510 17.05 13.61 -26.14
CA LYS A 510 18.00 14.73 -26.01
C LYS A 510 19.47 14.31 -26.17
N ALA A 511 19.85 13.11 -25.72
CA ALA A 511 21.22 12.61 -25.83
C ALA A 511 21.56 12.02 -27.23
N GLY A 512 20.55 11.54 -27.94
CA GLY A 512 20.67 10.65 -29.10
C GLY A 512 21.10 9.24 -28.69
N LYS A 513 21.07 8.30 -29.65
CA LYS A 513 21.56 6.92 -29.44
C LYS A 513 23.03 6.96 -29.01
N ILE A 514 23.34 6.41 -27.83
CA ILE A 514 24.71 6.33 -27.31
C ILE A 514 25.32 5.01 -27.74
N GLU A 515 26.25 5.05 -28.69
CA GLU A 515 27.01 3.88 -29.11
C GLU A 515 28.11 3.53 -28.09
N LEU A 516 28.31 2.23 -27.85
CA LEU A 516 29.31 1.73 -26.89
C LEU A 516 30.72 2.18 -27.28
N TYR A 517 31.56 2.42 -26.26
CA TYR A 517 32.96 2.85 -26.40
C TYR A 517 33.20 4.18 -27.12
N THR A 518 32.15 4.97 -27.37
CA THR A 518 32.27 6.38 -27.82
C THR A 518 32.54 7.34 -26.67
N GLY A 519 32.94 8.59 -26.99
CA GLY A 519 33.06 9.65 -25.97
C GLY A 519 31.76 9.90 -25.19
N LYS A 520 30.59 9.73 -25.83
CA LYS A 520 29.28 9.81 -25.14
C LYS A 520 29.08 8.65 -24.16
N TYR A 521 29.51 7.44 -24.51
CA TYR A 521 29.46 6.28 -23.61
C TYR A 521 30.35 6.49 -22.37
N TYR A 522 31.61 6.90 -22.57
CA TYR A 522 32.50 7.17 -21.43
C TYR A 522 32.00 8.31 -20.55
N ALA A 523 31.39 9.36 -21.12
CA ALA A 523 30.73 10.43 -20.35
C ALA A 523 29.53 9.92 -19.54
N ALA A 524 28.70 9.03 -20.11
CA ALA A 524 27.59 8.40 -19.40
C ALA A 524 28.10 7.50 -18.25
N CYS A 525 29.11 6.67 -18.48
CA CYS A 525 29.74 5.84 -17.44
C CYS A 525 30.38 6.70 -16.33
N THR A 526 30.99 7.83 -16.69
CA THR A 526 31.54 8.81 -15.75
C THR A 526 30.42 9.41 -14.87
N PHE A 527 29.31 9.86 -15.45
CA PHE A 527 28.20 10.45 -14.69
C PHE A 527 27.45 9.42 -13.84
N GLY A 528 27.20 8.22 -14.37
CA GLY A 528 26.61 7.12 -13.61
C GLY A 528 27.47 6.72 -12.41
N GLY A 529 28.79 6.65 -12.58
CA GLY A 529 29.74 6.38 -11.49
C GLY A 529 29.76 7.48 -10.44
N MET A 530 29.69 8.74 -10.87
CA MET A 530 29.58 9.92 -10.00
C MET A 530 28.36 9.83 -9.08
N LEU A 531 27.18 9.52 -9.64
CA LEU A 531 25.95 9.33 -8.87
C LEU A 531 26.06 8.12 -7.93
N ALA A 532 26.50 6.96 -8.46
CA ALA A 532 26.60 5.72 -7.70
C ALA A 532 27.46 5.88 -6.45
N CYS A 533 28.70 6.36 -6.57
CA CYS A 533 29.60 6.53 -5.42
C CYS A 533 29.24 7.74 -4.56
N GLY A 534 28.91 8.89 -5.16
CA GLY A 534 28.59 10.12 -4.42
C GLY A 534 27.40 9.95 -3.48
N LEU A 535 26.28 9.41 -3.99
CA LEU A 535 25.05 9.24 -3.20
C LEU A 535 25.22 8.17 -2.11
N THR A 536 25.80 7.01 -2.44
CA THR A 536 25.96 5.91 -1.47
C THR A 536 26.90 6.26 -0.33
N HIS A 537 28.04 6.89 -0.60
CA HIS A 537 28.95 7.34 0.45
C HIS A 537 28.36 8.48 1.30
N THR A 538 27.59 9.39 0.68
CA THR A 538 26.89 10.44 1.44
C THR A 538 25.84 9.86 2.38
N ALA A 539 25.06 8.88 1.93
CA ALA A 539 24.06 8.20 2.76
C ALA A 539 24.65 7.48 3.99
N VAL A 540 25.87 6.92 3.89
CA VAL A 540 26.57 6.27 5.02
C VAL A 540 27.43 7.23 5.86
N THR A 541 27.44 8.53 5.56
CA THR A 541 28.18 9.55 6.36
C THR A 541 27.90 9.46 7.87
N PRO A 542 26.67 9.19 8.37
CA PRO A 542 26.42 8.99 9.80
C PRO A 542 27.20 7.83 10.43
N LEU A 543 27.48 6.76 9.68
CA LEU A 543 28.29 5.63 10.14
C LEU A 543 29.79 5.96 10.06
N ASP A 544 30.22 6.58 8.97
CA ASP A 544 31.61 7.01 8.79
C ASP A 544 32.04 8.06 9.83
N LEU A 545 31.17 9.00 10.19
CA LEU A 545 31.43 9.99 11.27
C LEU A 545 31.74 9.30 12.60
N VAL A 546 30.92 8.31 12.99
CA VAL A 546 31.10 7.56 14.25
C VAL A 546 32.37 6.69 14.16
N LYS A 547 32.61 6.06 13.01
CA LYS A 547 33.84 5.28 12.76
C LYS A 547 35.08 6.16 12.91
N THR A 548 35.16 7.29 12.21
CA THR A 548 36.33 8.18 12.25
C THR A 548 36.55 8.76 13.64
N ARG A 549 35.50 9.19 14.35
CA ARG A 549 35.62 9.63 15.76
C ARG A 549 36.13 8.52 16.67
N ARG A 550 35.67 7.27 16.50
CA ARG A 550 36.17 6.10 17.26
C ARG A 550 37.57 5.63 16.88
N GLN A 551 38.07 6.00 15.70
CA GLN A 551 39.47 5.79 15.30
C GLN A 551 40.42 6.81 15.95
N VAL A 552 39.93 8.01 16.30
CA VAL A 552 40.69 9.02 17.05
C VAL A 552 40.63 8.76 18.56
N ASP A 553 39.42 8.52 19.11
CA ASP A 553 39.22 8.10 20.51
C ASP A 553 38.21 6.96 20.59
N SER A 554 38.71 5.77 20.93
CA SER A 554 37.91 4.54 21.03
C SER A 554 36.93 4.54 22.22
N LYS A 555 37.12 5.41 23.22
CA LYS A 555 36.28 5.51 24.44
C LYS A 555 35.11 6.48 24.27
N LEU A 556 35.12 7.33 23.24
CA LEU A 556 34.15 8.42 23.04
C LEU A 556 32.68 7.93 22.95
N TYR A 557 32.47 6.77 22.30
CA TYR A 557 31.17 6.16 22.06
C TYR A 557 31.18 4.64 22.27
N THR A 558 30.18 4.11 22.98
CA THR A 558 30.02 2.65 23.18
C THR A 558 29.24 1.97 22.04
N SER A 559 28.35 2.69 21.36
CA SER A 559 27.58 2.18 20.21
C SER A 559 27.22 3.30 19.22
N ASN A 560 26.85 2.93 17.99
CA ASN A 560 26.46 3.90 16.95
C ASN A 560 25.20 4.68 17.34
N PHE A 561 24.18 4.02 17.91
CA PHE A 561 22.97 4.68 18.41
C PHE A 561 23.28 5.66 19.57
N GLN A 562 24.18 5.29 20.49
CA GLN A 562 24.62 6.21 21.55
C GLN A 562 25.36 7.42 20.94
N ALA A 563 26.21 7.20 19.94
CA ALA A 563 26.94 8.26 19.25
C ALA A 563 25.99 9.24 18.57
N TRP A 564 25.06 8.75 17.75
CA TRP A 564 24.05 9.58 17.09
C TRP A 564 23.18 10.34 18.10
N GLY A 565 22.72 9.67 19.16
CA GLY A 565 21.94 10.32 20.22
C GLY A 565 22.70 11.35 21.05
N LYS A 566 24.04 11.23 21.18
CA LYS A 566 24.90 12.28 21.76
C LYS A 566 25.09 13.45 20.79
N ILE A 567 25.40 13.16 19.53
CA ILE A 567 25.66 14.16 18.49
C ILE A 567 24.39 14.98 18.19
N TYR A 568 23.24 14.33 18.07
CA TYR A 568 21.95 15.00 17.84
C TYR A 568 21.61 16.02 18.93
N ARG A 569 21.88 15.69 20.20
CA ARG A 569 21.62 16.60 21.33
C ARG A 569 22.57 17.80 21.39
N ALA A 570 23.75 17.71 20.78
CA ALA A 570 24.75 18.77 20.78
C ALA A 570 24.72 19.65 19.51
N GLU A 571 24.50 19.03 18.35
CA GLU A 571 24.71 19.62 17.01
C GLU A 571 23.48 19.44 16.08
N GLY A 572 22.40 18.83 16.58
CA GLY A 572 21.19 18.53 15.80
C GLY A 572 21.42 17.50 14.68
N LEU A 573 20.48 17.45 13.72
CA LEU A 573 20.59 16.57 12.56
C LEU A 573 21.81 16.90 11.67
N ARG A 574 22.20 18.18 11.59
CA ARG A 574 23.37 18.62 10.82
C ARG A 574 24.68 18.02 11.37
N GLY A 575 24.80 17.90 12.69
CA GLY A 575 25.97 17.26 13.32
C GLY A 575 26.15 15.79 12.95
N ILE A 576 25.05 15.03 12.83
CA ILE A 576 25.08 13.61 12.42
C ILE A 576 25.67 13.45 11.00
N PHE A 577 25.46 14.45 10.13
CA PHE A 577 26.01 14.50 8.77
C PHE A 577 27.29 15.34 8.66
N THR A 578 28.02 15.57 9.76
CA THR A 578 29.35 16.19 9.70
C THR A 578 30.26 15.42 8.75
N GLY A 579 30.89 16.13 7.81
CA GLY A 579 31.67 15.54 6.72
C GLY A 579 30.91 15.23 5.43
N TRP A 580 29.59 15.43 5.35
CA TRP A 580 28.82 15.04 4.15
C TRP A 580 29.31 15.70 2.86
N SER A 581 29.72 16.97 2.89
CA SER A 581 30.10 17.70 1.68
C SER A 581 31.45 17.25 1.09
N PRO A 582 32.55 17.05 1.85
CA PRO A 582 33.75 16.44 1.28
C PRO A 582 33.51 14.97 0.89
N THR A 583 32.66 14.22 1.61
CA THR A 583 32.25 12.87 1.20
C THR A 583 31.57 12.89 -0.17
N PHE A 584 30.54 13.73 -0.36
CA PHE A 584 29.79 13.80 -1.60
C PHE A 584 30.71 14.12 -2.79
N PHE A 585 31.45 15.23 -2.72
CA PHE A 585 32.31 15.65 -3.84
C PHE A 585 33.48 14.70 -4.06
N GLY A 586 34.11 14.19 -3.00
CA GLY A 586 35.22 13.25 -3.08
C GLY A 586 34.85 11.92 -3.71
N TYR A 587 33.80 11.27 -3.22
CA TYR A 587 33.35 9.99 -3.77
C TYR A 587 32.59 10.13 -5.09
N SER A 588 31.99 11.30 -5.38
CA SER A 588 31.52 11.65 -6.73
C SER A 588 32.69 11.69 -7.73
N ALA A 589 33.78 12.38 -7.38
CA ALA A 589 34.98 12.43 -8.21
C ALA A 589 35.61 11.03 -8.35
N GLN A 590 35.78 10.28 -7.25
CA GLN A 590 36.29 8.91 -7.30
C GLN A 590 35.42 8.03 -8.21
N GLY A 591 34.10 8.08 -8.06
CA GLY A 591 33.15 7.32 -8.88
C GLY A 591 33.24 7.67 -10.37
N ALA A 592 33.40 8.95 -10.69
CA ALA A 592 33.52 9.43 -12.06
C ALA A 592 34.72 8.81 -12.79
N PHE A 593 35.91 8.88 -12.16
CA PHE A 593 37.11 8.22 -12.68
C PHE A 593 36.97 6.70 -12.67
N LYS A 594 36.56 6.11 -11.55
CA LYS A 594 36.43 4.66 -11.34
C LYS A 594 35.60 3.95 -12.40
N TYR A 595 34.43 4.47 -12.74
CA TYR A 595 33.54 3.82 -13.72
C TYR A 595 33.81 4.29 -15.16
N GLY A 596 34.05 5.58 -15.37
CA GLY A 596 34.32 6.13 -16.70
C GLY A 596 35.64 5.64 -17.30
N TRP A 597 36.72 5.69 -16.52
CA TRP A 597 38.05 5.27 -16.99
C TRP A 597 38.26 3.76 -16.93
N TYR A 598 37.51 3.01 -16.09
CA TYR A 598 37.52 1.56 -16.18
C TYR A 598 37.04 1.08 -17.54
N GLU A 599 35.92 1.62 -18.04
CA GLU A 599 35.40 1.27 -19.37
C GLU A 599 36.37 1.67 -20.50
N TYR A 600 37.04 2.83 -20.37
CA TYR A 600 38.08 3.26 -21.30
C TYR A 600 39.28 2.31 -21.29
N PHE A 601 39.94 2.09 -20.15
CA PHE A 601 41.09 1.21 -20.04
C PHE A 601 40.75 -0.25 -20.37
N LYS A 602 39.55 -0.73 -20.02
CA LYS A 602 39.07 -2.06 -20.41
C LYS A 602 39.07 -2.21 -21.93
N LYS A 603 38.51 -1.24 -22.67
CA LYS A 603 38.52 -1.25 -24.14
C LYS A 603 39.95 -1.13 -24.68
N THR A 604 40.73 -0.16 -24.23
CA THR A 604 42.11 0.07 -24.70
C THR A 604 43.00 -1.17 -24.48
N TYR A 605 42.96 -1.80 -23.30
CA TYR A 605 43.80 -2.96 -23.01
C TYR A 605 43.32 -4.22 -23.74
N SER A 606 42.00 -4.40 -23.94
CA SER A 606 41.49 -5.47 -24.79
C SER A 606 41.85 -5.29 -26.27
N ASP A 607 41.82 -4.06 -26.79
CA ASP A 607 42.23 -3.76 -28.17
C ASP A 607 43.73 -4.00 -28.36
N MET A 608 44.56 -3.56 -27.41
CA MET A 608 46.01 -3.79 -27.42
C MET A 608 46.40 -5.28 -27.33
N ALA A 609 45.60 -6.09 -26.62
CA ALA A 609 45.82 -7.53 -26.53
C ALA A 609 45.42 -8.27 -27.82
N GLY A 610 44.46 -7.74 -28.59
CA GLY A 610 43.84 -8.43 -29.71
C GLY A 610 42.76 -9.44 -29.27
N PRO A 611 41.85 -9.85 -30.16
CA PRO A 611 40.59 -10.51 -29.80
C PRO A 611 40.77 -11.86 -29.07
N GLU A 612 41.68 -12.72 -29.51
CA GLU A 612 41.91 -14.02 -28.87
C GLU A 612 42.51 -13.89 -27.45
N ALA A 613 43.51 -13.02 -27.29
CA ALA A 613 44.14 -12.79 -26.00
C ALA A 613 43.21 -12.00 -25.06
N ALA A 614 42.37 -11.11 -25.57
CA ALA A 614 41.35 -10.41 -24.82
C ALA A 614 40.31 -11.37 -24.21
N TYR A 615 39.93 -12.42 -24.94
CA TYR A 615 39.08 -13.49 -24.41
C TYR A 615 39.83 -14.36 -23.40
N LYS A 616 41.02 -14.87 -23.77
CA LYS A 616 41.83 -15.80 -22.94
C LYS A 616 42.28 -15.18 -21.62
N TYR A 617 42.60 -13.89 -21.59
CA TYR A 617 43.13 -13.18 -20.42
C TYR A 617 42.16 -12.11 -19.88
N LYS A 618 40.85 -12.21 -20.17
CA LYS A 618 39.77 -11.29 -19.74
C LYS A 618 39.97 -10.76 -18.31
N THR A 619 40.09 -11.67 -17.34
CA THR A 619 40.25 -11.32 -15.92
C THR A 619 41.52 -10.48 -15.65
N GLY A 620 42.66 -10.82 -16.26
CA GLY A 620 43.91 -10.08 -16.09
C GLY A 620 43.83 -8.66 -16.65
N LEU A 621 43.20 -8.51 -17.82
CA LEU A 621 42.97 -7.20 -18.45
C LEU A 621 42.00 -6.34 -17.62
N TYR A 622 40.96 -6.94 -17.05
CA TYR A 622 39.98 -6.21 -16.22
C TYR A 622 40.59 -5.79 -14.87
N LEU A 623 41.43 -6.63 -14.28
CA LEU A 623 42.23 -6.28 -13.09
C LEU A 623 43.19 -5.13 -13.39
N ALA A 624 43.87 -5.14 -14.53
CA ALA A 624 44.73 -4.02 -14.96
C ALA A 624 43.93 -2.73 -15.20
N ALA A 625 42.82 -2.79 -15.94
CA ALA A 625 41.96 -1.64 -16.24
C ALA A 625 41.38 -0.99 -14.98
N SER A 626 40.90 -1.81 -14.03
CA SER A 626 40.35 -1.33 -12.76
C SER A 626 41.41 -0.78 -11.81
N ALA A 627 42.63 -1.33 -11.82
CA ALA A 627 43.77 -0.75 -11.11
C ALA A 627 44.16 0.62 -11.67
N SER A 628 44.28 0.77 -12.99
CA SER A 628 44.59 2.04 -13.65
C SER A 628 43.52 3.10 -13.42
N ALA A 629 42.24 2.71 -13.46
CA ALA A 629 41.13 3.62 -13.16
C ALA A 629 41.15 4.09 -11.70
N GLU A 630 41.36 3.18 -10.73
CA GLU A 630 41.39 3.53 -9.31
C GLU A 630 42.61 4.38 -8.94
N PHE A 631 43.78 4.12 -9.54
CA PHE A 631 44.98 4.93 -9.34
C PHE A 631 44.70 6.43 -9.56
N LEU A 632 44.00 6.77 -10.65
CA LEU A 632 43.59 8.14 -10.98
C LEU A 632 42.42 8.63 -10.10
N ALA A 633 41.46 7.76 -9.80
CA ALA A 633 40.32 8.09 -8.96
C ALA A 633 40.73 8.46 -7.53
N ASP A 634 41.75 7.79 -6.98
CA ASP A 634 42.31 8.10 -5.67
C ASP A 634 43.08 9.41 -5.63
N ILE A 635 43.74 9.81 -6.73
CA ILE A 635 44.34 11.15 -6.86
C ILE A 635 43.22 12.21 -6.78
N ALA A 636 42.09 11.98 -7.45
CA ALA A 636 40.94 12.90 -7.38
C ALA A 636 40.27 12.92 -5.99
N LEU A 637 40.18 11.77 -5.31
CA LEU A 637 39.58 11.64 -3.97
C LEU A 637 40.45 12.24 -2.85
N CYS A 638 41.77 12.10 -2.92
CA CYS A 638 42.67 12.34 -1.78
C CYS A 638 42.50 13.71 -1.09
N PRO A 639 42.38 14.86 -1.82
CA PRO A 639 42.15 16.16 -1.19
C PRO A 639 40.84 16.24 -0.40
N PHE A 640 39.79 15.57 -0.87
CA PHE A 640 38.49 15.52 -0.19
C PHE A 640 38.54 14.60 1.02
N GLU A 641 39.18 13.43 0.90
CA GLU A 641 39.39 12.51 2.03
C GLU A 641 40.20 13.17 3.15
N ALA A 642 41.25 13.93 2.78
CA ALA A 642 42.07 14.70 3.70
C ALA A 642 41.27 15.76 4.49
N VAL A 643 40.26 16.37 3.87
CA VAL A 643 39.34 17.30 4.55
C VAL A 643 38.28 16.55 5.34
N LYS A 644 37.69 15.49 4.79
CA LYS A 644 36.67 14.65 5.44
C LYS A 644 37.14 14.12 6.78
N VAL A 645 38.32 13.47 6.81
CA VAL A 645 38.87 12.86 8.03
C VAL A 645 39.11 13.91 9.12
N ARG A 646 39.65 15.08 8.76
CA ARG A 646 39.85 16.21 9.69
C ARG A 646 38.52 16.83 10.17
N MET A 647 37.54 16.96 9.28
CA MET A 647 36.19 17.49 9.57
C MET A 647 35.38 16.56 10.51
N GLN A 648 35.55 15.25 10.38
CA GLN A 648 34.83 14.25 11.17
C GLN A 648 35.53 13.90 12.49
N GLY A 649 36.87 13.80 12.48
CA GLY A 649 37.67 13.34 13.61
C GLY A 649 38.00 14.40 14.67
N VAL A 650 37.93 15.69 14.34
CA VAL A 650 38.19 16.80 15.28
C VAL A 650 36.87 17.33 15.84
N ILE A 651 36.81 17.53 17.16
CA ILE A 651 35.64 18.06 17.88
C ILE A 651 36.09 19.31 18.66
N PRO A 652 35.47 20.49 18.46
CA PRO A 652 34.47 20.79 17.43
C PRO A 652 35.06 20.74 16.01
N ASN A 653 34.20 20.59 15.00
CA ASN A 653 34.61 20.57 13.59
C ASN A 653 35.33 21.89 13.20
N PRO A 654 36.57 21.84 12.68
CA PRO A 654 37.37 23.03 12.37
C PRO A 654 36.99 23.73 11.05
N TYR A 655 36.06 23.21 10.25
CA TYR A 655 35.76 23.72 8.90
C TYR A 655 34.26 23.90 8.64
N THR A 656 33.89 25.00 7.99
CA THR A 656 32.50 25.27 7.59
C THR A 656 32.02 24.50 6.35
N GLY A 657 32.92 23.88 5.59
CA GLY A 657 32.60 23.09 4.40
C GLY A 657 33.84 22.71 3.58
N THR A 658 33.66 21.97 2.48
CA THR A 658 34.74 21.42 1.65
C THR A 658 35.76 22.46 1.19
N LEU A 659 35.30 23.56 0.56
CA LEU A 659 36.21 24.58 0.00
C LEU A 659 37.01 25.30 1.10
N HIS A 660 36.37 25.58 2.24
CA HIS A 660 37.05 26.13 3.41
C HIS A 660 38.14 25.16 3.91
N GLY A 661 37.81 23.88 4.10
CA GLY A 661 38.77 22.87 4.53
C GLY A 661 39.95 22.71 3.59
N ILE A 662 39.72 22.65 2.26
CA ILE A 662 40.79 22.59 1.25
C ILE A 662 41.69 23.83 1.35
N SER A 663 41.10 25.03 1.43
CA SER A 663 41.83 26.29 1.55
C SER A 663 42.67 26.34 2.83
N THR A 664 42.12 25.94 3.98
CA THR A 664 42.80 25.94 5.27
C THR A 664 43.94 24.92 5.33
N VAL A 665 43.75 23.70 4.81
CA VAL A 665 44.83 22.69 4.75
C VAL A 665 45.92 23.17 3.80
N ARG A 666 45.57 23.69 2.61
CA ARG A 666 46.54 24.27 1.67
C ARG A 666 47.33 25.42 2.28
N GLY A 667 46.68 26.29 3.05
CA GLY A 667 47.32 27.43 3.71
C GLY A 667 48.29 27.05 4.84
N LYS A 668 48.03 25.94 5.55
CA LYS A 668 48.85 25.48 6.69
C LYS A 668 49.92 24.44 6.32
N GLU A 669 49.61 23.55 5.39
CA GLU A 669 50.43 22.36 5.06
C GLU A 669 50.86 22.30 3.58
N GLY A 670 50.53 23.34 2.79
CA GLY A 670 50.73 23.36 1.35
C GLY A 670 49.87 22.34 0.60
N TRP A 671 50.08 22.22 -0.71
CA TRP A 671 49.42 21.19 -1.52
C TRP A 671 49.77 19.76 -1.07
N ALA A 672 50.99 19.54 -0.58
CA ALA A 672 51.41 18.24 -0.05
C ALA A 672 50.52 17.74 1.10
N GLY A 673 50.03 18.64 1.98
CA GLY A 673 49.13 18.31 3.08
C GLY A 673 47.79 17.68 2.69
N LEU A 674 47.33 17.92 1.45
CA LEU A 674 46.13 17.32 0.87
C LEU A 674 46.38 15.91 0.31
N TYR A 675 47.63 15.55 0.00
CA TYR A 675 48.00 14.28 -0.63
C TYR A 675 48.78 13.31 0.29
N LYS A 676 49.04 13.69 1.55
CA LYS A 676 49.71 12.81 2.56
C LYS A 676 49.07 11.42 2.70
N GLY A 677 47.77 11.30 2.44
CA GLY A 677 47.01 10.04 2.53
C GLY A 677 47.07 9.15 1.29
N LEU A 678 47.73 9.56 0.19
CA LEU A 678 47.58 8.91 -1.12
C LEU A 678 48.13 7.47 -1.16
N TYR A 679 49.32 7.20 -0.61
CA TYR A 679 49.88 5.84 -0.57
C TYR A 679 49.03 4.87 0.28
N PRO A 680 48.60 5.21 1.51
CA PRO A 680 47.61 4.42 2.26
C PRO A 680 46.27 4.23 1.53
N LEU A 681 45.84 5.22 0.74
CA LEU A 681 44.60 5.16 -0.03
C LEU A 681 44.72 4.10 -1.13
N TRP A 682 45.73 4.20 -2.01
CA TRP A 682 46.01 3.21 -3.06
C TRP A 682 46.14 1.78 -2.52
N GLY A 683 46.87 1.59 -1.41
CA GLY A 683 47.09 0.27 -0.80
C GLY A 683 45.81 -0.43 -0.32
N ARG A 684 44.72 0.32 -0.09
CA ARG A 684 43.39 -0.21 0.26
C ARG A 684 42.44 -0.27 -0.94
N GLN A 685 42.39 0.81 -1.70
CA GLN A 685 41.37 1.09 -2.71
C GLN A 685 41.64 0.35 -4.03
N ILE A 686 42.91 0.24 -4.46
CA ILE A 686 43.25 -0.50 -5.69
C ILE A 686 42.88 -1.99 -5.56
N PRO A 687 43.29 -2.75 -4.51
CA PRO A 687 42.86 -4.14 -4.35
C PRO A 687 41.34 -4.32 -4.21
N TYR A 688 40.68 -3.37 -3.53
CA TYR A 688 39.22 -3.33 -3.42
C TYR A 688 38.55 -3.20 -4.79
N THR A 689 38.98 -2.23 -5.59
CA THR A 689 38.34 -1.91 -6.88
C THR A 689 38.68 -2.96 -7.96
N MET A 690 39.89 -3.52 -7.93
CA MET A 690 40.25 -4.70 -8.72
C MET A 690 39.30 -5.86 -8.46
N MET A 691 39.08 -6.23 -7.20
CA MET A 691 38.14 -7.29 -6.85
C MET A 691 36.69 -6.92 -7.21
N LYS A 692 36.29 -5.65 -7.01
CA LYS A 692 34.93 -5.17 -7.29
C LYS A 692 34.53 -5.37 -8.74
N PHE A 693 35.34 -4.91 -9.69
CA PHE A 693 34.99 -5.01 -11.11
C PHE A 693 35.20 -6.42 -11.66
N ALA A 694 36.31 -7.08 -11.33
CA ALA A 694 36.59 -8.42 -11.85
C ALA A 694 35.60 -9.48 -11.34
N SER A 695 35.20 -9.43 -10.07
CA SER A 695 34.22 -10.40 -9.54
C SER A 695 32.78 -10.07 -9.93
N PHE A 696 32.39 -8.79 -9.98
CA PHE A 696 31.03 -8.40 -10.31
C PHE A 696 30.58 -8.91 -11.68
N GLU A 697 31.37 -8.66 -12.73
CA GLU A 697 30.98 -9.07 -14.09
C GLU A 697 30.82 -10.61 -14.19
N THR A 698 31.76 -11.37 -13.62
CA THR A 698 31.67 -12.85 -13.58
C THR A 698 30.53 -13.37 -12.69
N ILE A 699 30.19 -12.68 -11.59
CA ILE A 699 29.05 -13.07 -10.74
C ILE A 699 27.73 -12.83 -11.46
N VAL A 700 27.58 -11.68 -12.13
CA VAL A 700 26.37 -11.35 -12.90
C VAL A 700 26.20 -12.31 -14.09
N GLU A 701 27.27 -12.62 -14.82
CA GLU A 701 27.29 -13.67 -15.85
C GLU A 701 26.76 -15.01 -15.26
N LYS A 702 27.36 -15.48 -14.16
CA LYS A 702 26.96 -16.72 -13.46
C LYS A 702 25.56 -16.72 -12.84
N ILE A 703 24.96 -15.55 -12.61
CA ILE A 703 23.56 -15.42 -12.17
C ILE A 703 22.65 -15.61 -13.39
N TYR A 704 22.90 -14.90 -14.50
CA TYR A 704 22.12 -15.07 -15.73
C TYR A 704 22.24 -16.49 -16.31
N ASP A 705 23.42 -17.12 -16.28
CA ASP A 705 23.62 -18.53 -16.70
C ASP A 705 22.78 -19.54 -15.90
N ARG A 706 22.29 -19.17 -14.71
CA ARG A 706 21.43 -20.00 -13.83
C ARG A 706 19.95 -19.62 -13.90
N LEU A 707 19.62 -18.52 -14.56
CA LEU A 707 18.26 -18.02 -14.69
C LEU A 707 17.65 -18.54 -16.01
N PRO A 708 16.34 -18.86 -16.06
CA PRO A 708 15.71 -19.36 -17.27
C PRO A 708 15.51 -18.24 -18.31
N GLY A 709 16.20 -18.35 -19.45
CA GLY A 709 16.10 -17.40 -20.56
C GLY A 709 17.32 -16.49 -20.68
N GLN A 710 17.24 -15.50 -21.57
CA GLN A 710 18.31 -14.53 -21.80
C GLN A 710 18.10 -13.25 -20.97
N LYS A 711 19.18 -12.48 -20.81
CA LYS A 711 19.16 -11.21 -20.07
C LYS A 711 18.11 -10.21 -20.59
N SER A 712 17.80 -10.24 -21.88
CA SER A 712 16.74 -9.45 -22.55
C SER A 712 15.34 -9.73 -22.03
N ASP A 713 15.11 -10.95 -21.54
CA ASP A 713 13.77 -11.48 -21.26
C ASP A 713 13.29 -11.00 -19.87
N TYR A 714 14.19 -10.38 -19.10
CA TYR A 714 13.94 -9.82 -17.78
C TYR A 714 13.65 -8.32 -17.85
N GLY A 715 12.56 -7.90 -17.19
CA GLY A 715 12.20 -6.49 -17.04
C GLY A 715 13.30 -5.67 -16.32
N LYS A 716 13.33 -4.35 -16.58
CA LYS A 716 14.35 -3.40 -16.09
C LYS A 716 14.58 -3.48 -14.57
N ALA A 717 13.51 -3.64 -13.79
CA ALA A 717 13.58 -3.80 -12.34
C ALA A 717 14.26 -5.12 -11.92
N ALA A 718 13.96 -6.24 -12.59
CA ALA A 718 14.61 -7.53 -12.34
C ALA A 718 16.10 -7.50 -12.70
N GLN A 719 16.48 -6.90 -13.83
CA GLN A 719 17.88 -6.69 -14.18
C GLN A 719 18.62 -5.85 -13.12
N THR A 720 17.99 -4.78 -12.63
CA THR A 720 18.52 -3.92 -11.56
C THR A 720 18.69 -4.68 -10.23
N GLY A 721 17.77 -5.61 -9.92
CA GLY A 721 17.88 -6.53 -8.78
C GLY A 721 19.03 -7.54 -8.91
N VAL A 722 19.31 -8.03 -10.12
CA VAL A 722 20.51 -8.83 -10.40
C VAL A 722 21.78 -8.00 -10.18
N SER A 723 21.82 -6.73 -10.63
CA SER A 723 22.94 -5.82 -10.37
C SER A 723 23.16 -5.55 -8.88
N PHE A 724 22.09 -5.38 -8.08
CA PHE A 724 22.23 -5.29 -6.62
C PHE A 724 22.81 -6.59 -6.02
N THR A 725 22.27 -7.75 -6.41
CA THR A 725 22.65 -9.05 -5.85
C THR A 725 24.09 -9.43 -6.21
N GLY A 726 24.47 -9.28 -7.47
CA GLY A 726 25.84 -9.48 -7.93
C GLY A 726 26.80 -8.47 -7.29
N GLY A 727 26.37 -7.22 -7.10
CA GLY A 727 27.14 -6.19 -6.40
C GLY A 727 27.34 -6.50 -4.91
N TYR A 728 26.33 -7.07 -4.24
CA TYR A 728 26.44 -7.50 -2.85
C TYR A 728 27.47 -8.64 -2.71
N LEU A 729 27.37 -9.68 -3.54
CA LEU A 729 28.29 -10.82 -3.54
C LEU A 729 29.73 -10.40 -3.91
N ALA A 730 29.90 -9.54 -4.92
CA ALA A 730 31.18 -8.91 -5.23
C ALA A 730 31.72 -8.12 -4.02
N GLY A 731 30.85 -7.40 -3.31
CA GLY A 731 31.18 -6.69 -2.07
C GLY A 731 31.67 -7.59 -0.94
N ILE A 732 31.17 -8.83 -0.81
CA ILE A 732 31.72 -9.82 0.14
C ILE A 732 33.19 -10.14 -0.21
N LEU A 733 33.48 -10.40 -1.49
CA LEU A 733 34.84 -10.67 -1.95
C LEU A 733 35.76 -9.46 -1.79
N CYS A 734 35.26 -8.25 -2.09
CA CYS A 734 35.97 -7.00 -1.83
C CYS A 734 36.30 -6.82 -0.36
N ALA A 735 35.35 -7.15 0.53
CA ALA A 735 35.55 -7.10 1.96
C ALA A 735 36.65 -8.07 2.39
N ILE A 736 36.64 -9.32 1.92
CA ILE A 736 37.67 -10.32 2.26
C ILE A 736 39.06 -9.86 1.77
N VAL A 737 39.22 -9.51 0.49
CA VAL A 737 40.53 -9.19 -0.10
C VAL A 737 41.14 -7.91 0.47
N SER A 738 40.35 -6.86 0.69
CA SER A 738 40.88 -5.57 1.16
C SER A 738 40.96 -5.44 2.69
N HIS A 739 40.46 -6.40 3.46
CA HIS A 739 40.41 -6.28 4.94
C HIS A 739 41.79 -6.28 5.61
N PRO A 740 42.74 -7.17 5.26
CA PRO A 740 44.09 -7.12 5.82
C PRO A 740 44.78 -5.76 5.62
N ALA A 741 44.62 -5.17 4.43
CA ALA A 741 45.16 -3.84 4.11
C ALA A 741 44.46 -2.72 4.92
N ASP A 742 43.13 -2.75 5.04
CA ASP A 742 42.35 -1.75 5.79
C ASP A 742 42.63 -1.81 7.31
N VAL A 743 42.78 -3.01 7.89
CA VAL A 743 43.22 -3.19 9.28
C VAL A 743 44.64 -2.67 9.47
N MET A 744 45.57 -3.06 8.60
CA MET A 744 46.98 -2.69 8.72
C MET A 744 47.19 -1.18 8.54
N VAL A 745 46.56 -0.55 7.53
CA VAL A 745 46.59 0.91 7.35
C VAL A 745 45.96 1.65 8.54
N SER A 746 44.85 1.14 9.08
CA SER A 746 44.21 1.75 10.27
C SER A 746 45.11 1.67 11.50
N LYS A 747 45.81 0.55 11.71
CA LYS A 747 46.79 0.39 12.79
C LYS A 747 48.02 1.29 12.57
N LEU A 748 48.53 1.36 11.34
CA LEU A 748 49.66 2.21 11.00
C LEU A 748 49.37 3.69 11.33
N ASN A 749 48.17 4.19 11.00
CA ASN A 749 47.78 5.57 11.32
C ASN A 749 47.64 5.84 12.83
N ALA A 750 47.46 4.81 13.66
CA ALA A 750 47.28 4.94 15.12
C ALA A 750 48.57 4.68 15.93
N TYR A 751 49.51 3.89 15.41
CA TYR A 751 50.66 3.37 16.17
C TYR A 751 52.03 3.62 15.52
N ARG A 752 52.10 4.38 14.41
CA ARG A 752 53.38 4.76 13.78
C ARG A 752 54.03 5.92 14.54
N GLU A 753 55.31 5.75 14.88
CA GLU A 753 56.05 6.77 15.61
C GLU A 753 56.62 7.88 14.70
N PRO A 754 56.84 9.11 15.20
CA PRO A 754 57.43 10.19 14.41
C PRO A 754 58.82 9.81 13.88
N GLY A 755 58.98 9.81 12.56
CA GLY A 755 60.22 9.42 11.88
C GLY A 755 60.34 7.92 11.55
N GLU A 756 59.43 7.06 12.04
CA GLU A 756 59.48 5.63 11.76
C GLU A 756 59.24 5.32 10.27
N ALA A 757 60.12 4.53 9.66
CA ALA A 757 59.99 4.10 8.27
C ALA A 757 58.77 3.18 8.08
N PHE A 758 58.01 3.39 7.00
CA PHE A 758 56.74 2.70 6.73
C PHE A 758 56.83 1.18 6.87
N GLY A 759 57.84 0.55 6.25
CA GLY A 759 58.04 -0.91 6.32
C GLY A 759 58.38 -1.44 7.72
N SER A 760 59.09 -0.65 8.54
CA SER A 760 59.43 -1.02 9.92
C SER A 760 58.17 -1.07 10.80
N ALA A 761 57.36 0.00 10.72
CA ALA A 761 56.09 0.11 11.44
C ALA A 761 55.12 -1.03 11.06
N MET A 762 54.99 -1.32 9.76
CA MET A 762 54.17 -2.43 9.25
C MET A 762 54.63 -3.79 9.80
N GLY A 763 55.94 -4.04 9.82
CA GLY A 763 56.53 -5.29 10.34
C GLY A 763 56.35 -5.46 11.84
N ARG A 764 56.48 -4.37 12.61
CA ARG A 764 56.21 -4.32 14.06
C ARG A 764 54.74 -4.61 14.36
N ILE A 765 53.83 -3.85 13.76
CA ILE A 765 52.37 -4.03 13.92
C ILE A 765 51.94 -5.45 13.53
N TYR A 766 52.50 -6.03 12.46
CA TYR A 766 52.20 -7.41 12.06
C TYR A 766 52.65 -8.44 13.10
N LYS A 767 53.81 -8.25 13.75
CA LYS A 767 54.25 -9.11 14.86
C LYS A 767 53.31 -9.00 16.07
N ASP A 768 52.81 -7.79 16.37
CA ASP A 768 51.95 -7.53 17.52
C ASP A 768 50.54 -8.12 17.38
N ILE A 769 49.95 -8.09 16.17
CA ILE A 769 48.57 -8.56 15.93
C ILE A 769 48.48 -9.96 15.31
N GLY A 770 49.55 -10.44 14.67
CA GLY A 770 49.61 -11.72 13.97
C GLY A 770 48.63 -11.85 12.79
N PHE A 771 48.65 -13.01 12.13
CA PHE A 771 47.75 -13.30 11.01
C PHE A 771 46.27 -13.23 11.41
N GLY A 772 45.90 -13.77 12.58
CA GLY A 772 44.52 -13.71 13.09
C GLY A 772 44.04 -12.28 13.32
N GLY A 773 44.90 -11.39 13.81
CA GLY A 773 44.56 -10.00 14.09
C GLY A 773 44.20 -9.18 12.85
N LEU A 774 44.69 -9.57 11.67
CA LEU A 774 44.31 -8.96 10.38
C LEU A 774 42.85 -9.22 10.00
N TRP A 775 42.20 -10.22 10.59
CA TRP A 775 40.82 -10.62 10.27
C TRP A 775 39.78 -10.05 11.25
N ASN A 776 40.21 -9.31 12.27
CA ASN A 776 39.35 -8.68 13.26
C ASN A 776 38.38 -7.67 12.63
N GLY A 777 37.08 -7.90 12.80
CA GLY A 777 36.01 -7.02 12.29
C GLY A 777 35.51 -7.36 10.88
N LEU A 778 36.01 -8.41 10.23
CA LEU A 778 35.58 -8.82 8.89
C LEU A 778 34.05 -8.99 8.74
N PRO A 779 33.30 -9.62 9.65
CA PRO A 779 31.85 -9.82 9.46
C PRO A 779 31.04 -8.52 9.34
N VAL A 780 31.36 -7.51 10.16
CA VAL A 780 30.73 -6.18 10.09
C VAL A 780 31.10 -5.48 8.78
N ARG A 781 32.35 -5.64 8.34
CA ARG A 781 32.85 -5.09 7.09
C ARG A 781 32.21 -5.74 5.87
N ILE A 782 31.91 -7.04 5.90
CA ILE A 782 31.16 -7.77 4.86
C ILE A 782 29.76 -7.17 4.68
N VAL A 783 28.99 -6.97 5.76
CA VAL A 783 27.64 -6.40 5.65
C VAL A 783 27.68 -4.97 5.10
N MET A 784 28.59 -4.14 5.62
CA MET A 784 28.73 -2.74 5.20
C MET A 784 29.17 -2.61 3.74
N ILE A 785 30.23 -3.32 3.33
CA ILE A 785 30.76 -3.27 1.97
C ILE A 785 29.85 -3.98 0.98
N GLY A 786 29.24 -5.11 1.36
CA GLY A 786 28.24 -5.81 0.54
C GLY A 786 27.10 -4.88 0.15
N THR A 787 26.42 -4.29 1.13
CA THR A 787 25.29 -3.37 0.87
C THR A 787 25.74 -2.14 0.07
N LEU A 788 26.87 -1.53 0.41
CA LEU A 788 27.37 -0.35 -0.30
C LEU A 788 27.75 -0.66 -1.75
N THR A 789 28.38 -1.81 -2.01
CA THR A 789 28.76 -2.26 -3.36
C THR A 789 27.53 -2.64 -4.19
N GLY A 790 26.56 -3.33 -3.58
CA GLY A 790 25.27 -3.64 -4.18
C GLY A 790 24.50 -2.39 -4.61
N LEU A 791 24.35 -1.41 -3.72
CA LEU A 791 23.69 -0.14 -4.02
C LEU A 791 24.43 0.66 -5.12
N GLN A 792 25.77 0.68 -5.11
CA GLN A 792 26.55 1.34 -6.15
C GLN A 792 26.31 0.74 -7.54
N TRP A 793 26.34 -0.59 -7.66
CA TRP A 793 26.06 -1.28 -8.92
C TRP A 793 24.60 -1.11 -9.37
N MET A 794 23.66 -1.18 -8.43
CA MET A 794 22.24 -0.94 -8.68
C MET A 794 21.99 0.46 -9.26
N ILE A 795 22.52 1.51 -8.63
CA ILE A 795 22.37 2.91 -9.10
C ILE A 795 23.06 3.12 -10.45
N TYR A 796 24.25 2.54 -10.65
CA TYR A 796 25.00 2.64 -11.90
C TYR A 796 24.25 2.01 -13.08
N ASP A 797 23.75 0.78 -12.90
CA ASP A 797 23.03 0.06 -13.95
C ASP A 797 21.62 0.62 -14.19
N TYR A 798 20.95 1.13 -13.15
CA TYR A 798 19.69 1.86 -13.31
C TYR A 798 19.88 3.15 -14.12
N PHE A 799 20.96 3.90 -13.88
CA PHE A 799 21.33 5.05 -14.71
C PHE A 799 21.68 4.63 -16.15
N LYS A 800 22.38 3.52 -16.37
CA LYS A 800 22.65 3.01 -17.71
C LYS A 800 21.35 2.64 -18.45
N ILE A 801 20.41 1.94 -17.82
CA ILE A 801 19.07 1.68 -18.36
C ILE A 801 18.36 2.98 -18.73
N PHE A 802 18.39 3.98 -17.85
CA PHE A 802 17.78 5.29 -18.08
C PHE A 802 18.38 6.00 -19.32
N MET A 803 19.67 5.85 -19.57
CA MET A 803 20.35 6.38 -20.76
C MET A 803 20.27 5.48 -22.01
N GLY A 804 19.53 4.36 -21.96
CA GLY A 804 19.41 3.42 -23.08
C GLY A 804 20.64 2.52 -23.29
N LEU A 805 21.51 2.39 -22.28
CA LEU A 805 22.70 1.55 -22.27
C LEU A 805 22.43 0.19 -21.59
N PRO A 806 23.08 -0.90 -22.02
CA PRO A 806 22.94 -2.20 -21.38
C PRO A 806 23.50 -2.19 -19.95
N THR A 807 22.80 -2.83 -19.01
CA THR A 807 23.32 -3.08 -17.65
C THR A 807 24.62 -3.89 -17.70
N THR A 808 25.44 -3.75 -16.67
CA THR A 808 26.80 -4.31 -16.63
C THR A 808 26.77 -5.82 -16.35
N GLY A 809 27.75 -6.58 -16.86
CA GLY A 809 27.75 -8.06 -16.85
C GLY A 809 26.85 -8.66 -17.94
N GLY A 810 27.46 -9.22 -18.99
CA GLY A 810 26.80 -9.65 -20.24
C GLY A 810 27.75 -9.43 -21.42
N PRO A 811 27.70 -10.26 -22.48
CA PRO A 811 28.85 -10.48 -23.35
C PRO A 811 29.21 -9.28 -24.24
N PRO A 812 30.52 -9.06 -24.52
CA PRO A 812 30.97 -8.32 -25.71
C PRO A 812 30.44 -8.97 -27.01
N PRO A 813 30.44 -8.24 -28.14
CA PRO A 813 29.64 -8.61 -29.30
C PRO A 813 30.09 -9.90 -29.98
N PRO A 814 29.19 -10.58 -30.72
CA PRO A 814 29.59 -11.51 -31.78
C PRO A 814 30.61 -10.83 -32.72
N ALA A 815 31.56 -11.59 -33.22
CA ALA A 815 32.57 -11.09 -34.15
C ALA A 815 31.92 -10.50 -35.42
N ALA A 816 32.58 -9.53 -36.02
CA ALA A 816 32.09 -8.85 -37.22
C ALA A 816 31.83 -9.83 -38.38
N GLU A 817 30.73 -9.63 -39.10
CA GLU A 817 30.56 -10.16 -40.45
C GLU A 817 31.59 -9.48 -41.38
N GLN A 818 32.77 -10.09 -41.49
CA GLN A 818 33.68 -9.83 -42.60
C GLN A 818 33.26 -10.71 -43.78
N LYS A 819 32.54 -10.09 -44.72
CA LYS A 819 32.31 -10.48 -46.13
C LYS A 819 32.17 -11.98 -46.47
#